data_AF-A0A0G4G316-F1
#
_entry.id   AF-A0A0G4G316-F1
#
_cell.length_a   1.000
_cell.length_b   1.000
_cell.length_c   1.000
_cell.angle_alpha   90.00
_cell.angle_beta   90.00
_cell.angle_gamma   90.00
#
_symmetry.space_group_name_H-M   'P 1'
#
loop_
_entity.id
_entity.type
_entity.pdbx_description
1 polymer ?
#
loop_
_entity_poly.entity_id
_entity_poly.type
_entity_poly.pdbx_seq_one_letter_code
_entity_poly.pdbx_strand_id
1 'polypeptide(L)'
;MAPVIVQSPNLQEDDECLLSVFEDADTVVTKTGAGGFCVSPIKRLYAMRTMKRVQKTGLMLIGLGGNNGSTAVAGILANRRKVSWHTKEGSCSANYFGSVTQSSTMRLGRDPDGREVFVPVTDLVPLLNPNDLFVSGWDISGMRLGDAMRRAKVLDYDLQRQLYDEMQSLPPPLPAVHFDGFVAKNQSERADNVLKGSKAEQLEAVRAHIREYKEANGLDTVIVLWTANTERCTETLEGVHDTEENLLEAIRTGHPEIAPSTIYCVAAILEGCSYVNGSPQNTFCPGILAMAMSRGVFLVGDDFKSGQTKFKSVLVDALVGAGVKPRSIVSYNHLGNNDGRNLSAPECFRSKEVSKSNVVDDMVSSNSLLYDVEGGESPDHAVVIKYVPFVGDSKRAMDEFTSEIFMGGRNTIVVHNTCEDSLLAVPLLIDLAVVTEFASRIEIGRAPERETATAGVAGDGGGGFVFEKMHSCLSLASYLTKAPYVPPGRPVVNALFRQRECILNFLRAAAGLPPDSFLLFEDRLREPLTSVQLPPTCTLPAVPSTSPCSGSAPSSAPPFVACSPASCETRWPGRNANCPARERPEREAGCEFVEFPREKKTTTQTPSWLGHAGVEKGEGGEALLGGACGSLAESQATTAAEVPSS
;
A
#
# COMPACT_ATOMS: atom_id res chain seq x y z
N MET A 1 -14.16 -2.67 -23.38
CA MET A 1 -15.27 -3.23 -22.58
C MET A 1 -16.44 -2.25 -22.66
N ALA A 2 -17.67 -2.73 -22.48
CA ALA A 2 -18.83 -1.84 -22.41
C ALA A 2 -18.80 -1.09 -21.07
N PRO A 3 -19.14 0.22 -21.03
CA PRO A 3 -19.08 1.00 -19.80
C PRO A 3 -20.12 0.54 -18.77
N VAL A 4 -19.80 0.68 -17.48
CA VAL A 4 -20.80 0.60 -16.41
C VAL A 4 -21.69 1.83 -16.51
N ILE A 5 -23.01 1.64 -16.63
CA ILE A 5 -23.99 2.73 -16.72
C ILE A 5 -24.80 2.72 -15.41
N VAL A 6 -24.67 3.78 -14.62
CA VAL A 6 -25.42 3.95 -13.37
C VAL A 6 -26.65 4.82 -13.64
N GLN A 7 -27.84 4.24 -13.46
CA GLN A 7 -29.10 4.98 -13.50
C GLN A 7 -29.49 5.36 -12.08
N SER A 8 -29.17 6.58 -11.67
CA SER A 8 -29.43 7.09 -10.32
C SER A 8 -30.01 8.51 -10.37
N PRO A 9 -31.09 8.82 -9.63
CA PRO A 9 -31.58 10.20 -9.51
C PRO A 9 -30.59 11.13 -8.78
N ASN A 10 -29.59 10.53 -8.12
CA ASN A 10 -28.54 11.22 -7.39
C ASN A 10 -27.27 11.41 -8.22
N LEU A 11 -27.29 11.05 -9.50
CA LEU A 11 -26.18 11.24 -10.43
C LEU A 11 -26.66 12.13 -11.58
N GLN A 12 -25.99 13.25 -11.77
CA GLN A 12 -26.08 14.05 -12.98
C GLN A 12 -24.76 13.99 -13.72
N GLU A 13 -24.85 13.89 -15.04
CA GLU A 13 -23.71 13.88 -15.93
C GLU A 13 -23.90 14.98 -16.97
N ASP A 14 -22.90 15.84 -17.10
CA ASP A 14 -22.75 16.77 -18.22
C ASP A 14 -21.52 16.39 -19.06
N ASP A 15 -21.17 17.24 -20.02
CA ASP A 15 -20.04 16.98 -20.93
C ASP A 15 -18.68 16.97 -20.19
N GLU A 16 -18.55 17.68 -19.06
CA GLU A 16 -17.29 17.90 -18.36
C GLU A 16 -17.17 17.10 -17.05
N CYS A 17 -18.27 16.95 -16.30
CA CYS A 17 -18.29 16.47 -14.92
C CYS A 17 -19.39 15.43 -14.65
N LEU A 18 -19.10 14.57 -13.67
CA LEU A 18 -20.10 13.80 -12.93
C LEU A 18 -20.39 14.55 -11.62
N LEU A 19 -21.66 14.84 -11.36
CA LEU A 19 -22.13 15.37 -10.09
C LEU A 19 -22.95 14.29 -9.40
N SER A 20 -22.39 13.71 -8.34
CA SER A 20 -23.12 12.76 -7.49
C SER A 20 -23.50 13.41 -6.16
N VAL A 21 -24.67 13.07 -5.64
CA VAL A 21 -25.13 13.48 -4.31
C VAL A 21 -25.32 12.22 -3.46
N PHE A 22 -24.83 12.22 -2.24
CA PHE A 22 -24.95 11.07 -1.36
C PHE A 22 -25.12 11.49 0.09
N GLU A 23 -25.84 10.66 0.83
CA GLU A 23 -25.98 10.77 2.27
C GLU A 23 -24.87 9.95 2.93
N ASP A 24 -24.07 10.61 3.76
CA ASP A 24 -23.10 9.98 4.63
C ASP A 24 -23.73 9.82 6.03
N ALA A 25 -23.94 8.57 6.42
CA ALA A 25 -24.51 8.22 7.71
C ALA A 25 -23.37 7.83 8.67
N ASP A 26 -23.32 8.51 9.81
CA ASP A 26 -22.29 8.30 10.83
C ASP A 26 -22.92 8.40 12.23
N THR A 27 -22.12 8.22 13.28
CA THR A 27 -22.57 8.22 14.67
C THR A 27 -21.64 9.04 15.54
N VAL A 28 -22.19 10.05 16.23
CA VAL A 28 -21.47 10.81 17.25
C VAL A 28 -21.61 10.12 18.60
N VAL A 29 -20.49 9.84 19.26
CA VAL A 29 -20.45 9.15 20.55
C VAL A 29 -19.85 10.06 21.62
N THR A 30 -20.52 10.16 22.76
CA THR A 30 -20.01 10.89 23.95
C THR A 30 -20.02 9.97 25.18
N LYS A 31 -18.95 10.00 25.98
CA LYS A 31 -18.91 9.28 27.26
C LYS A 31 -19.78 10.01 28.28
N THR A 32 -20.61 9.28 29.03
CA THR A 32 -21.41 9.83 30.12
C THR A 32 -20.62 9.81 31.44
N GLY A 33 -20.95 10.68 32.39
CA GLY A 33 -20.29 10.73 33.70
C GLY A 33 -20.42 9.45 34.54
N ALA A 34 -21.31 8.54 34.17
CA ALA A 34 -21.49 7.23 34.80
C ALA A 34 -20.71 6.10 34.09
N GLY A 35 -19.84 6.40 33.13
CA GLY A 35 -19.07 5.41 32.37
C GLY A 35 -19.81 4.75 31.21
N GLY A 36 -21.01 5.23 30.86
CA GLY A 36 -21.77 4.79 29.68
C GLY A 36 -21.48 5.63 28.42
N PHE A 37 -22.22 5.37 27.35
CA PHE A 37 -22.13 6.11 26.09
C PHE A 37 -23.49 6.70 25.70
N CYS A 38 -23.50 7.97 25.28
CA CYS A 38 -24.61 8.58 24.56
C CYS A 38 -24.25 8.59 23.07
N VAL A 39 -25.12 7.98 22.26
CA VAL A 39 -24.87 7.64 20.85
C VAL A 39 -25.93 8.34 19.99
N SER A 40 -25.49 9.23 19.12
CA SER A 40 -26.37 10.06 18.27
C SER A 40 -26.09 9.76 16.79
N PRO A 41 -26.96 8.99 16.11
CA PRO A 41 -26.88 8.83 14.66
C PRO A 41 -27.03 10.18 13.96
N ILE A 42 -26.19 10.44 12.98
CA ILE A 42 -26.21 11.64 12.17
C ILE A 42 -26.23 11.28 10.68
N LYS A 43 -26.79 12.17 9.88
CA LYS A 43 -26.80 12.08 8.42
C LYS A 43 -26.33 13.41 7.87
N ARG A 44 -25.37 13.37 6.96
CA ARG A 44 -24.83 14.54 6.28
C ARG A 44 -25.01 14.38 4.79
N LEU A 45 -25.50 15.41 4.13
CA LEU A 45 -25.63 15.41 2.68
C LEU A 45 -24.37 16.01 2.07
N TYR A 46 -23.73 15.23 1.20
CA TYR A 46 -22.56 15.63 0.44
C TYR A 46 -22.85 15.56 -1.06
N ALA A 47 -22.09 16.33 -1.82
CA ALA A 47 -21.99 16.20 -3.26
C ALA A 47 -20.53 15.92 -3.64
N MET A 48 -20.30 15.15 -4.69
CA MET A 48 -18.98 15.00 -5.32
C MET A 48 -19.09 15.44 -6.76
N ARG A 49 -18.27 16.44 -7.11
CA ARG A 49 -18.07 16.86 -8.50
C ARG A 49 -16.77 16.24 -8.98
N THR A 50 -16.85 15.37 -9.99
CA THR A 50 -15.71 14.63 -10.55
C THR A 50 -15.55 15.02 -12.01
N MET A 51 -14.43 15.67 -12.36
CA MET A 51 -14.10 15.93 -13.77
C MET A 51 -13.91 14.61 -14.52
N LYS A 52 -14.62 14.42 -15.64
CA LYS A 52 -14.61 13.18 -16.45
C LYS A 52 -13.31 12.99 -17.22
N ARG A 53 -12.74 14.09 -17.72
CA ARG A 53 -11.50 14.08 -18.49
C ARG A 53 -10.33 13.73 -17.58
N VAL A 54 -9.80 12.52 -17.75
CA VAL A 54 -8.52 12.10 -17.13
C VAL A 54 -7.41 13.03 -17.63
N GLN A 55 -6.60 13.55 -16.70
CA GLN A 55 -5.55 14.50 -17.02
C GLN A 55 -4.37 13.80 -17.71
N LYS A 56 -3.70 14.51 -18.63
CA LYS A 56 -2.43 14.04 -19.18
C LYS A 56 -1.35 14.17 -18.11
N THR A 57 -0.96 13.06 -17.52
CA THR A 57 -0.16 13.02 -16.28
C THR A 57 1.30 12.66 -16.53
N GLY A 58 2.20 13.52 -16.04
CA GLY A 58 3.60 13.18 -15.82
C GLY A 58 3.82 12.55 -14.46
N LEU A 59 4.69 11.55 -14.40
CA LEU A 59 5.18 10.95 -13.16
C LEU A 59 6.69 11.13 -13.10
N MET A 60 7.15 12.01 -12.22
CA MET A 60 8.57 12.28 -12.03
C MET A 60 9.09 11.57 -10.77
N LEU A 61 9.94 10.57 -10.98
CA LEU A 61 10.46 9.71 -9.91
C LEU A 61 11.78 10.23 -9.36
N ILE A 62 11.87 10.47 -8.05
CA ILE A 62 13.18 10.59 -7.38
C ILE A 62 13.69 9.17 -7.13
N GLY A 63 14.88 8.85 -7.63
CA GLY A 63 15.41 7.48 -7.65
C GLY A 63 14.96 6.70 -8.90
N LEU A 64 14.79 7.38 -10.03
CA LEU A 64 14.34 6.81 -11.31
C LEU A 64 15.19 5.60 -11.74
N GLY A 65 16.50 5.68 -11.53
CA GLY A 65 17.43 4.63 -11.87
C GLY A 65 17.45 3.48 -10.84
N GLY A 66 16.71 3.55 -9.74
CA GLY A 66 16.64 2.50 -8.72
C GLY A 66 15.91 1.22 -9.17
N ASN A 67 15.80 0.23 -8.27
CA ASN A 67 15.10 -1.02 -8.55
C ASN A 67 13.64 -0.77 -8.94
N ASN A 68 12.91 -0.02 -8.10
CA ASN A 68 11.51 0.35 -8.38
C ASN A 68 11.38 1.22 -9.63
N GLY A 69 12.20 2.26 -9.77
CA GLY A 69 12.08 3.21 -10.90
C GLY A 69 12.32 2.54 -12.26
N SER A 70 13.41 1.77 -12.40
CA SER A 70 13.69 1.02 -13.64
C SER A 70 12.63 -0.05 -13.94
N THR A 71 12.15 -0.74 -12.90
CA THR A 71 11.08 -1.75 -13.04
C THR A 71 9.73 -1.10 -13.41
N ALA A 72 9.40 0.07 -12.87
CA ALA A 72 8.19 0.81 -13.21
C ALA A 72 8.18 1.24 -14.68
N VAL A 73 9.27 1.82 -15.16
CA VAL A 73 9.39 2.24 -16.58
C VAL A 73 9.33 1.02 -17.51
N ALA A 74 10.09 -0.05 -17.22
CA ALA A 74 10.04 -1.27 -18.01
C ALA A 74 8.65 -1.93 -18.00
N GLY A 75 7.99 -1.99 -16.83
CA GLY A 75 6.66 -2.58 -16.69
C GLY A 75 5.59 -1.82 -17.45
N ILE A 76 5.61 -0.47 -17.40
CA ILE A 76 4.73 0.38 -18.19
C ILE A 76 4.99 0.18 -19.69
N LEU A 77 6.26 0.16 -20.11
CA LEU A 77 6.61 -0.06 -21.50
C LEU A 77 6.18 -1.45 -22.01
N ALA A 78 6.41 -2.49 -21.22
CA ALA A 78 6.01 -3.85 -21.55
C ALA A 78 4.49 -3.96 -21.76
N ASN A 79 3.69 -3.32 -20.90
CA ASN A 79 2.23 -3.30 -21.01
C ASN A 79 1.76 -2.51 -22.23
N ARG A 80 2.34 -1.32 -22.50
CA ARG A 80 2.06 -0.52 -23.71
C ARG A 80 2.26 -1.33 -24.99
N ARG A 81 3.36 -2.07 -25.04
CA ARG A 81 3.76 -2.89 -26.19
C ARG A 81 3.11 -4.27 -26.20
N LYS A 82 2.37 -4.65 -25.16
CA LYS A 82 1.79 -5.99 -24.94
C LYS A 82 2.84 -7.10 -25.09
N VAL A 83 4.03 -6.86 -24.53
CA VAL A 83 5.17 -7.79 -24.63
C VAL A 83 4.81 -9.12 -23.98
N SER A 84 5.24 -10.20 -24.61
CA SER A 84 5.28 -11.53 -24.02
C SER A 84 6.71 -12.05 -24.06
N TRP A 85 7.12 -12.79 -23.04
CA TRP A 85 8.47 -13.32 -22.91
C TRP A 85 8.43 -14.78 -22.47
N HIS A 86 9.54 -15.47 -22.64
CA HIS A 86 9.68 -16.85 -22.19
C HIS A 86 10.37 -16.93 -20.82
N THR A 87 9.82 -17.76 -19.96
CA THR A 87 10.46 -18.27 -18.74
C THR A 87 10.67 -19.78 -18.89
N LYS A 88 11.27 -20.40 -17.87
CA LYS A 88 11.41 -21.87 -17.85
C LYS A 88 10.06 -22.59 -17.68
N GLU A 89 9.02 -21.88 -17.22
CA GLU A 89 7.66 -22.39 -17.02
C GLU A 89 6.75 -22.20 -18.25
N GLY A 90 7.15 -21.39 -19.23
CA GLY A 90 6.37 -21.15 -20.44
C GLY A 90 6.42 -19.70 -20.90
N SER A 91 5.37 -19.25 -21.59
CA SER A 91 5.24 -17.86 -22.00
C SER A 91 4.47 -17.05 -20.95
N CYS A 92 4.98 -15.88 -20.62
CA CYS A 92 4.32 -14.87 -19.79
C CYS A 92 3.96 -13.65 -20.65
N SER A 93 2.93 -12.90 -20.25
CA SER A 93 2.52 -11.65 -20.89
C SER A 93 2.49 -10.52 -19.88
N ALA A 94 2.82 -9.31 -20.34
CA ALA A 94 2.80 -8.11 -19.52
C ALA A 94 1.42 -7.87 -18.91
N ASN A 95 1.40 -7.49 -17.64
CA ASN A 95 0.20 -7.19 -16.87
C ASN A 95 0.52 -6.20 -15.74
N TYR A 96 -0.50 -5.80 -14.98
CA TYR A 96 -0.39 -4.96 -13.79
C TYR A 96 -0.85 -5.69 -12.52
N PHE A 97 -0.54 -6.99 -12.37
CA PHE A 97 -0.88 -7.73 -11.17
C PHE A 97 -0.27 -7.08 -9.91
N GLY A 98 -1.02 -7.12 -8.82
CA GLY A 98 -0.66 -6.49 -7.56
C GLY A 98 -1.15 -5.04 -7.41
N SER A 99 -1.63 -4.42 -8.49
CA SER A 99 -2.27 -3.10 -8.44
C SER A 99 -3.75 -3.24 -8.08
N VAL A 100 -4.20 -2.50 -7.07
CA VAL A 100 -5.61 -2.48 -6.65
C VAL A 100 -6.48 -1.81 -7.70
N THR A 101 -5.99 -0.78 -8.38
CA THR A 101 -6.78 -0.09 -9.41
C THR A 101 -6.88 -0.94 -10.68
N GLN A 102 -5.78 -1.55 -11.13
CA GLN A 102 -5.71 -2.20 -12.44
C GLN A 102 -6.06 -3.69 -12.44
N SER A 103 -5.93 -4.38 -11.30
CA SER A 103 -6.05 -5.84 -11.24
C SER A 103 -6.99 -6.36 -10.15
N SER A 104 -7.78 -5.48 -9.53
CA SER A 104 -8.81 -5.88 -8.58
C SER A 104 -10.22 -5.56 -9.08
N THR A 105 -11.20 -6.19 -8.43
CA THR A 105 -12.62 -5.97 -8.69
C THR A 105 -13.33 -5.40 -7.47
N MET A 106 -14.49 -4.83 -7.71
CA MET A 106 -15.42 -4.40 -6.67
C MET A 106 -16.81 -4.96 -6.94
N ARG A 107 -17.56 -5.22 -5.87
CA ARG A 107 -18.95 -5.63 -5.95
C ARG A 107 -19.79 -4.44 -6.40
N LEU A 108 -20.51 -4.60 -7.51
CA LEU A 108 -21.46 -3.61 -8.01
C LEU A 108 -22.81 -3.74 -7.30
N GLY A 109 -23.27 -4.99 -7.17
CA GLY A 109 -24.56 -5.35 -6.61
C GLY A 109 -24.88 -6.81 -6.92
N ARG A 110 -26.14 -7.10 -7.26
CA ARG A 110 -26.61 -8.43 -7.65
C ARG A 110 -27.36 -8.40 -8.97
N ASP A 111 -27.33 -9.53 -9.69
CA ASP A 111 -28.16 -9.75 -10.87
C ASP A 111 -29.60 -10.15 -10.47
N PRO A 112 -30.55 -10.27 -11.44
CA PRO A 112 -31.91 -10.70 -11.15
C PRO A 112 -32.03 -12.10 -10.53
N ASP A 113 -31.00 -12.95 -10.65
CA ASP A 113 -30.94 -14.28 -10.03
C ASP A 113 -30.37 -14.22 -8.59
N GLY A 114 -30.06 -13.02 -8.09
CA GLY A 114 -29.51 -12.78 -6.76
C GLY A 114 -28.01 -13.06 -6.63
N ARG A 115 -27.30 -13.32 -7.75
CA ARG A 115 -25.85 -13.57 -7.73
C ARG A 115 -25.09 -12.26 -7.68
N GLU A 116 -23.99 -12.24 -6.95
CA GLU A 116 -23.15 -11.05 -6.88
C GLU A 116 -22.47 -10.75 -8.21
N VAL A 117 -22.51 -9.47 -8.59
CA VAL A 117 -21.87 -8.96 -9.81
C VAL A 117 -20.66 -8.14 -9.40
N PHE A 118 -19.50 -8.53 -9.91
CA PHE A 118 -18.23 -7.83 -9.72
C PHE A 118 -17.76 -7.22 -11.03
N VAL A 119 -17.20 -6.02 -10.95
CA VAL A 119 -16.61 -5.31 -12.08
C VAL A 119 -15.16 -4.91 -11.76
N PRO A 120 -14.28 -4.78 -12.77
CA PRO A 120 -12.98 -4.15 -12.58
C PRO A 120 -13.13 -2.76 -11.97
N VAL A 121 -12.22 -2.39 -11.06
CA VAL A 121 -12.25 -1.07 -10.40
C VAL A 121 -12.19 0.08 -11.41
N THR A 122 -11.46 -0.10 -12.51
CA THR A 122 -11.33 0.87 -13.62
C THR A 122 -12.61 1.11 -14.41
N ASP A 123 -13.60 0.22 -14.31
CA ASP A 123 -14.79 0.28 -15.16
C ASP A 123 -15.90 1.16 -14.55
N LEU A 124 -15.77 1.56 -13.28
CA LEU A 124 -16.80 2.33 -12.57
C LEU A 124 -16.72 3.84 -12.82
N VAL A 125 -15.52 4.42 -12.80
CA VAL A 125 -15.27 5.85 -13.07
C VAL A 125 -14.01 6.01 -13.91
N PRO A 126 -13.85 7.10 -14.68
CA PRO A 126 -12.62 7.35 -15.44
C PRO A 126 -11.40 7.46 -14.52
N LEU A 127 -10.51 6.49 -14.59
CA LEU A 127 -9.22 6.45 -13.89
C LEU A 127 -8.07 6.54 -14.90
N LEU A 128 -6.95 7.11 -14.46
CA LEU A 128 -5.71 7.11 -15.23
C LEU A 128 -5.27 5.69 -15.59
N ASN A 129 -5.07 5.44 -16.88
CA ASN A 129 -4.45 4.21 -17.35
C ASN A 129 -2.92 4.35 -17.21
N PRO A 130 -2.23 3.41 -16.55
CA PRO A 130 -0.78 3.51 -16.38
C PRO A 130 -0.01 3.48 -17.71
N ASN A 131 -0.62 2.97 -18.78
CA ASN A 131 -0.06 3.07 -20.13
C ASN A 131 -0.05 4.50 -20.68
N ASP A 132 -0.71 5.46 -20.05
CA ASP A 132 -0.73 6.87 -20.49
C ASP A 132 0.24 7.76 -19.69
N LEU A 133 0.96 7.18 -18.71
CA LEU A 133 1.90 7.90 -17.85
C LEU A 133 3.18 8.34 -18.57
N PHE A 134 3.50 9.63 -18.49
CA PHE A 134 4.80 10.15 -18.97
C PHE A 134 5.82 10.07 -17.83
N VAL A 135 6.73 9.09 -17.87
CA VAL A 135 7.68 8.85 -16.76
C VAL A 135 9.05 9.47 -17.04
N SER A 136 9.56 10.23 -16.08
CA SER A 136 10.92 10.79 -16.05
C SER A 136 11.36 10.93 -14.58
N GLY A 137 12.45 11.66 -14.31
CA GLY A 137 12.87 11.96 -12.95
C GLY A 137 14.39 11.99 -12.78
N TRP A 138 14.81 11.82 -11.53
CA TRP A 138 16.17 12.07 -11.07
C TRP A 138 16.79 10.82 -10.47
N ASP A 139 18.11 10.67 -10.56
CA ASP A 139 18.85 9.68 -9.79
C ASP A 139 20.27 10.22 -9.54
N ILE A 140 20.81 9.94 -8.35
CA ILE A 140 22.19 10.29 -8.01
C ILE A 140 23.19 9.53 -8.89
N SER A 141 22.75 8.46 -9.56
CA SER A 141 23.52 7.75 -10.60
C SER A 141 23.05 8.15 -12.00
N GLY A 142 23.98 8.47 -12.89
CA GLY A 142 23.73 8.75 -14.30
C GLY A 142 23.48 7.50 -15.16
N MET A 143 23.42 6.32 -14.54
CA MET A 143 23.18 5.05 -15.22
C MET A 143 21.85 5.07 -15.97
N ARG A 144 21.91 4.77 -17.27
CA ARG A 144 20.74 4.69 -18.14
C ARG A 144 19.85 3.51 -17.77
N LEU A 145 18.57 3.59 -18.14
CA LEU A 145 17.55 2.68 -17.63
C LEU A 145 17.70 1.23 -18.11
N GLY A 146 18.28 0.98 -19.29
CA GLY A 146 18.60 -0.37 -19.75
C GLY A 146 19.62 -1.05 -18.84
N ASP A 147 20.68 -0.34 -18.47
CA ASP A 147 21.70 -0.83 -17.52
C ASP A 147 21.18 -0.88 -16.08
N ALA A 148 20.35 0.09 -15.67
CA ALA A 148 19.70 0.09 -14.37
C ALA A 148 18.79 -1.14 -14.17
N MET A 149 18.01 -1.50 -15.20
CA MET A 149 17.17 -2.70 -15.22
C MET A 149 18.01 -3.98 -15.04
N ARG A 150 19.15 -4.10 -15.75
CA ARG A 150 20.08 -5.23 -15.58
C ARG A 150 20.70 -5.26 -14.19
N ARG A 151 21.08 -4.11 -13.65
CA ARG A 151 21.65 -3.98 -12.29
C ARG A 151 20.63 -4.39 -11.22
N ALA A 152 19.38 -4.02 -11.41
CA ALA A 152 18.30 -4.30 -10.46
C ALA A 152 18.00 -5.80 -10.34
N LYS A 153 18.17 -6.57 -11.42
CA LYS A 153 17.94 -8.04 -11.46
C LYS A 153 16.55 -8.45 -10.98
N VAL A 154 15.54 -7.65 -11.35
CA VAL A 154 14.14 -7.87 -10.96
C VAL A 154 13.38 -8.67 -12.03
N LEU A 155 13.41 -8.17 -13.27
CA LEU A 155 12.66 -8.75 -14.38
C LEU A 155 13.35 -9.99 -14.95
N ASP A 156 12.60 -10.90 -15.56
CA ASP A 156 13.16 -12.05 -16.27
C ASP A 156 14.14 -11.61 -17.37
N TYR A 157 15.20 -12.40 -17.57
CA TYR A 157 16.25 -12.08 -18.52
C TYR A 157 15.73 -11.88 -19.96
N ASP A 158 14.79 -12.71 -20.41
CA ASP A 158 14.24 -12.58 -21.76
C ASP A 158 13.45 -11.27 -21.93
N LEU A 159 12.66 -10.88 -20.93
CA LEU A 159 11.99 -9.58 -20.91
C LEU A 159 13.00 -8.43 -20.94
N GLN A 160 14.05 -8.51 -20.12
CA GLN A 160 15.12 -7.51 -20.13
C GLN A 160 15.78 -7.39 -21.51
N ARG A 161 16.08 -8.52 -22.17
CA ARG A 161 16.66 -8.55 -23.52
C ARG A 161 15.76 -7.86 -24.53
N GLN A 162 14.45 -8.11 -24.47
CA GLN A 162 13.47 -7.51 -25.38
C GLN A 162 13.31 -6.00 -25.18
N LEU A 163 13.41 -5.50 -23.93
CA LEU A 163 13.22 -4.09 -23.61
C LEU A 163 14.52 -3.27 -23.58
N TYR A 164 15.70 -3.91 -23.59
CA TYR A 164 16.97 -3.25 -23.28
C TYR A 164 17.25 -2.05 -24.18
N ASP A 165 17.12 -2.19 -25.50
CA ASP A 165 17.49 -1.12 -26.44
C ASP A 165 16.57 0.10 -26.28
N GLU A 166 15.26 -0.12 -26.09
CA GLU A 166 14.30 0.97 -25.88
C GLU A 166 14.55 1.65 -24.53
N MET A 167 14.69 0.87 -23.45
CA MET A 167 15.06 1.38 -22.12
C MET A 167 16.39 2.13 -22.12
N GLN A 168 17.37 1.67 -22.89
CA GLN A 168 18.66 2.33 -23.03
C GLN A 168 18.55 3.60 -23.88
N SER A 169 17.62 3.69 -24.82
CA SER A 169 17.43 4.88 -25.66
C SER A 169 16.70 6.03 -24.94
N LEU A 170 15.95 5.74 -23.88
CA LEU A 170 15.25 6.76 -23.08
C LEU A 170 16.21 7.83 -22.53
N PRO A 171 15.74 9.07 -22.31
CA PRO A 171 16.54 10.08 -21.65
C PRO A 171 17.14 9.56 -20.33
N PRO A 172 18.43 9.85 -20.04
CA PRO A 172 19.04 9.45 -18.78
C PRO A 172 18.36 10.15 -17.60
N PRO A 173 18.49 9.60 -16.37
CA PRO A 173 18.04 10.30 -15.17
C PRO A 173 18.64 11.71 -15.07
N LEU A 174 17.81 12.68 -14.70
CA LEU A 174 18.28 14.04 -14.41
C LEU A 174 19.21 14.02 -13.18
N PRO A 175 20.19 14.96 -13.09
CA PRO A 175 21.05 15.06 -11.91
C PRO A 175 20.23 15.30 -10.64
N ALA A 176 20.49 14.55 -9.58
CA ALA A 176 19.70 14.58 -8.36
C ALA A 176 20.31 15.48 -7.27
N VAL A 177 19.46 16.00 -6.39
CA VAL A 177 19.88 16.57 -5.09
C VAL A 177 20.47 15.47 -4.23
N HIS A 178 21.68 15.70 -3.71
CA HIS A 178 22.37 14.77 -2.80
C HIS A 178 23.10 15.54 -1.71
N PHE A 179 22.77 15.26 -0.45
CA PHE A 179 23.43 15.83 0.72
C PHE A 179 23.99 14.70 1.59
N ASP A 180 25.26 14.84 1.98
CA ASP A 180 25.92 13.88 2.87
C ASP A 180 25.20 13.80 4.22
N GLY A 181 25.17 12.60 4.82
CA GLY A 181 24.59 12.37 6.15
C GLY A 181 23.07 12.17 6.20
N PHE A 182 22.37 12.24 5.07
CA PHE A 182 20.94 11.87 4.99
C PHE A 182 20.72 10.41 4.60
N VAL A 183 21.60 9.85 3.78
CA VAL A 183 21.57 8.43 3.37
C VAL A 183 22.83 7.72 3.86
N ALA A 184 22.87 6.40 3.75
CA ALA A 184 24.03 5.61 4.18
C ALA A 184 25.30 6.04 3.41
N LYS A 185 26.44 6.14 4.13
CA LYS A 185 27.74 6.51 3.53
C LYS A 185 28.16 5.58 2.37
N ASN A 186 27.66 4.35 2.35
CA ASN A 186 27.94 3.37 1.30
C ASN A 186 27.26 3.69 -0.05
N GLN A 187 26.52 4.79 -0.14
CA GLN A 187 25.90 5.30 -1.37
C GLN A 187 26.78 6.32 -2.12
N SER A 188 27.88 6.81 -1.52
CA SER A 188 28.73 7.83 -2.12
C SER A 188 29.34 7.40 -3.46
N GLU A 189 29.75 6.14 -3.59
CA GLU A 189 30.29 5.57 -4.84
C GLU A 189 29.27 5.53 -5.99
N ARG A 190 27.97 5.59 -5.67
CA ARG A 190 26.88 5.60 -6.65
C ARG A 190 26.56 7.02 -7.14
N ALA A 191 26.99 8.05 -6.41
CA ALA A 191 26.61 9.45 -6.64
C ALA A 191 27.50 10.14 -7.69
N ASP A 192 27.32 9.82 -8.97
CA ASP A 192 28.05 10.43 -10.10
C ASP A 192 27.23 11.48 -10.90
N ASN A 193 25.94 11.63 -10.58
CA ASN A 193 24.98 12.48 -11.28
C ASN A 193 24.20 13.35 -10.29
N VAL A 194 24.89 14.34 -9.72
CA VAL A 194 24.33 15.19 -8.65
C VAL A 194 24.34 16.66 -9.02
N LEU A 195 23.30 17.38 -8.59
CA LEU A 195 23.25 18.84 -8.70
C LEU A 195 24.32 19.50 -7.82
N LYS A 196 24.82 20.64 -8.28
CA LYS A 196 25.84 21.45 -7.61
C LYS A 196 25.22 22.78 -7.15
N GLY A 197 25.95 23.51 -6.31
CA GLY A 197 25.50 24.79 -5.75
C GLY A 197 24.84 24.64 -4.38
N SER A 198 24.35 25.76 -3.87
CA SER A 198 23.59 25.89 -2.62
C SER A 198 22.24 25.16 -2.68
N LYS A 199 21.63 24.91 -1.50
CA LYS A 199 20.30 24.27 -1.44
C LYS A 199 19.22 25.09 -2.18
N ALA A 200 19.34 26.42 -2.18
CA ALA A 200 18.45 27.31 -2.94
C ALA A 200 18.60 27.15 -4.45
N GLU A 201 19.84 27.11 -4.97
CA GLU A 201 20.09 26.89 -6.40
C GLU A 201 19.61 25.50 -6.83
N GLN A 202 19.79 24.49 -5.98
CA GLN A 202 19.31 23.14 -6.23
C GLN A 202 17.77 23.07 -6.21
N LEU A 203 17.10 23.79 -5.31
CA LEU A 203 15.64 23.95 -5.32
C LEU A 203 15.16 24.53 -6.65
N GLU A 204 15.73 25.64 -7.10
CA GLU A 204 15.35 26.27 -8.37
C GLU A 204 15.63 25.37 -9.58
N ALA A 205 16.73 24.61 -9.57
CA ALA A 205 17.01 23.63 -10.62
C ALA A 205 15.93 22.52 -10.68
N VAL A 206 15.51 21.98 -9.53
CA VAL A 206 14.42 20.98 -9.49
C VAL A 206 13.10 21.58 -9.99
N ARG A 207 12.79 22.83 -9.60
CA ARG A 207 11.60 23.54 -10.10
C ARG A 207 11.65 23.73 -11.61
N ALA A 208 12.80 24.14 -12.16
CA ALA A 208 12.99 24.29 -13.60
C ALA A 208 12.78 22.96 -14.34
N HIS A 209 13.38 21.86 -13.85
CA HIS A 209 13.18 20.53 -14.43
C HIS A 209 11.70 20.12 -14.49
N ILE A 210 10.91 20.40 -13.44
CA ILE A 210 9.47 20.10 -13.41
C ILE A 210 8.73 20.92 -14.47
N ARG A 211 8.97 22.24 -14.54
CA ARG A 211 8.34 23.12 -15.54
C ARG A 211 8.66 22.71 -16.96
N GLU A 212 9.94 22.52 -17.26
CA GLU A 212 10.42 22.12 -18.57
C GLU A 212 9.85 20.77 -19.00
N TYR A 213 9.80 19.79 -18.09
CA TYR A 213 9.22 18.49 -18.37
C TYR A 213 7.70 18.57 -18.62
N LYS A 214 6.99 19.38 -17.82
CA LYS A 214 5.56 19.62 -17.98
C LYS A 214 5.26 20.27 -19.34
N GLU A 215 5.99 21.31 -19.69
CA GLU A 215 5.83 22.05 -20.95
C GLU A 215 6.21 21.20 -22.18
N ALA A 216 7.39 20.57 -22.16
CA ALA A 216 7.89 19.78 -23.30
C ALA A 216 6.98 18.61 -23.69
N ASN A 217 6.21 18.09 -22.73
CA ASN A 217 5.27 16.99 -22.97
C ASN A 217 3.81 17.45 -23.03
N GLY A 218 3.53 18.75 -22.87
CA GLY A 218 2.18 19.32 -22.84
C GLY A 218 1.29 18.66 -21.79
N LEU A 219 1.80 18.48 -20.58
CA LEU A 219 1.13 17.76 -19.48
C LEU A 219 0.18 18.70 -18.72
N ASP A 220 -1.00 18.21 -18.39
CA ASP A 220 -1.95 18.94 -17.54
C ASP A 220 -1.44 18.99 -16.08
N THR A 221 -0.89 17.88 -15.61
CA THR A 221 -0.42 17.69 -14.24
C THR A 221 0.84 16.85 -14.15
N VAL A 222 1.60 17.05 -13.07
CA VAL A 222 2.77 16.25 -12.72
C VAL A 222 2.61 15.78 -11.28
N ILE A 223 2.90 14.50 -11.06
CA ILE A 223 3.04 13.90 -9.73
C ILE A 223 4.52 13.62 -9.53
N VAL A 224 5.07 14.15 -8.44
CA VAL A 224 6.45 13.90 -8.03
C VAL A 224 6.43 12.80 -6.97
N LEU A 225 7.20 11.73 -7.17
CA LEU A 225 7.15 10.57 -6.30
C LEU A 225 8.55 10.13 -5.87
N TRP A 226 8.77 10.07 -4.56
CA TRP A 226 10.02 9.60 -3.97
C TRP A 226 10.05 8.08 -3.90
N THR A 227 10.95 7.47 -4.67
CA THR A 227 11.30 6.05 -4.58
C THR A 227 12.81 5.83 -4.47
N ALA A 228 13.53 6.85 -4.00
CA ALA A 228 14.96 6.80 -3.76
C ALA A 228 15.26 6.14 -2.41
N ASN A 229 16.56 6.09 -2.08
CA ASN A 229 17.06 5.61 -0.80
C ASN A 229 16.26 6.18 0.38
N THR A 230 16.07 5.35 1.40
CA THR A 230 15.53 5.80 2.69
C THR A 230 16.53 6.77 3.33
N GLU A 231 16.07 7.99 3.61
CA GLU A 231 16.84 8.95 4.39
C GLU A 231 16.66 8.66 5.89
N ARG A 232 17.59 9.14 6.73
CA ARG A 232 17.33 9.26 8.17
C ARG A 232 16.17 10.25 8.39
N CYS A 233 15.54 10.18 9.55
CA CYS A 233 14.61 11.23 9.95
C CYS A 233 15.35 12.55 10.21
N THR A 234 14.68 13.66 9.89
CA THR A 234 15.09 15.01 10.30
C THR A 234 14.55 15.34 11.67
N GLU A 235 15.28 16.19 12.40
CA GLU A 235 14.74 16.81 13.60
C GLU A 235 13.78 17.95 13.21
N THR A 236 12.56 17.91 13.72
CA THR A 236 11.58 18.99 13.47
C THR A 236 11.82 20.13 14.44
N LEU A 237 12.51 21.16 13.95
CA LEU A 237 12.93 22.34 14.72
C LEU A 237 12.01 23.55 14.49
N GLU A 238 11.66 24.25 15.58
CA GLU A 238 11.03 25.57 15.55
C GLU A 238 11.99 26.59 14.88
N GLY A 239 11.45 27.53 14.10
CA GLY A 239 12.25 28.47 13.31
C GLY A 239 12.87 27.87 12.03
N VAL A 240 12.65 26.59 11.74
CA VAL A 240 13.21 25.90 10.57
C VAL A 240 12.14 25.13 9.79
N HIS A 241 11.34 24.29 10.45
CA HIS A 241 10.40 23.37 9.81
C HIS A 241 8.92 23.65 10.13
N ASP A 242 8.68 24.62 11.01
CA ASP A 242 7.40 24.94 11.62
C ASP A 242 6.46 25.76 10.72
N THR A 243 7.00 26.70 9.92
CA THR A 243 6.21 27.52 8.98
C THR A 243 6.77 27.48 7.57
N GLU A 244 5.96 27.90 6.60
CA GLU A 244 6.38 28.02 5.20
C GLU A 244 7.56 28.98 5.04
N GLU A 245 7.51 30.13 5.71
CA GLU A 245 8.53 31.18 5.64
C GLU A 245 9.86 30.71 6.22
N ASN A 246 9.81 30.09 7.40
CA ASN A 246 10.99 29.56 8.07
C ASN A 246 11.64 28.44 7.25
N LEU A 247 10.83 27.58 6.63
CA LEU A 247 11.32 26.51 5.77
C LEU A 247 12.04 27.05 4.52
N LEU A 248 11.45 28.04 3.86
CA LEU A 248 12.06 28.67 2.67
C LEU A 248 13.36 29.41 3.05
N GLU A 249 13.39 30.08 4.20
CA GLU A 249 14.57 30.75 4.72
C GLU A 249 15.68 29.74 5.12
N ALA A 250 15.31 28.61 5.72
CA ALA A 250 16.22 27.52 6.03
C ALA A 250 16.84 26.88 4.77
N ILE A 251 16.05 26.74 3.69
CA ILE A 251 16.57 26.33 2.38
C ILE A 251 17.54 27.40 1.85
N ARG A 252 17.16 28.67 1.92
CA ARG A 252 17.98 29.80 1.42
C ARG A 252 19.34 29.90 2.11
N THR A 253 19.36 29.69 3.42
CA THR A 253 20.58 29.76 4.25
C THR A 253 21.35 28.44 4.29
N GLY A 254 20.80 27.36 3.73
CA GLY A 254 21.47 26.06 3.65
C GLY A 254 21.47 25.28 4.97
N HIS A 255 20.43 25.45 5.81
CA HIS A 255 20.34 24.83 7.13
C HIS A 255 20.58 23.30 7.07
N PRO A 256 21.40 22.72 7.96
CA PRO A 256 21.84 21.33 7.87
C PRO A 256 20.71 20.30 7.90
N GLU A 257 19.65 20.54 8.66
CA GLU A 257 18.48 19.63 8.75
C GLU A 257 17.52 19.68 7.55
N ILE A 258 17.79 20.49 6.51
CA ILE A 258 17.01 20.42 5.27
C ILE A 258 17.49 19.23 4.43
N ALA A 259 16.67 18.18 4.35
CA ALA A 259 16.95 16.98 3.59
C ALA A 259 16.76 17.17 2.07
N PRO A 260 17.38 16.31 1.23
CA PRO A 260 17.06 16.26 -0.20
C PRO A 260 15.56 16.05 -0.45
N SER A 261 14.88 15.16 0.28
CA SER A 261 13.43 14.97 0.14
C SER A 261 12.61 16.23 0.42
N THR A 262 13.05 17.07 1.37
CA THR A 262 12.45 18.38 1.64
C THR A 262 12.57 19.30 0.41
N ILE A 263 13.72 19.32 -0.27
CA ILE A 263 13.93 20.14 -1.48
C ILE A 263 12.96 19.71 -2.60
N TYR A 264 12.83 18.42 -2.88
CA TYR A 264 11.91 17.94 -3.91
C TYR A 264 10.43 18.20 -3.54
N CYS A 265 10.07 18.03 -2.27
CA CYS A 265 8.71 18.29 -1.81
C CYS A 265 8.33 19.76 -1.97
N VAL A 266 9.20 20.68 -1.50
CA VAL A 266 9.02 22.12 -1.68
C VAL A 266 8.99 22.50 -3.16
N ALA A 267 9.88 21.94 -3.99
CA ALA A 267 9.88 22.18 -5.43
C ALA A 267 8.55 21.77 -6.08
N ALA A 268 8.07 20.56 -5.77
CA ALA A 268 6.81 20.06 -6.31
C ALA A 268 5.63 20.97 -5.93
N ILE A 269 5.53 21.35 -4.66
CA ILE A 269 4.46 22.23 -4.17
C ILE A 269 4.53 23.60 -4.84
N LEU A 270 5.72 24.20 -4.97
CA LEU A 270 5.90 25.50 -5.62
C LEU A 270 5.54 25.47 -7.12
N GLU A 271 5.63 24.32 -7.77
CA GLU A 271 5.19 24.12 -9.17
C GLU A 271 3.75 23.58 -9.29
N GLY A 272 2.97 23.60 -8.20
CA GLY A 272 1.58 23.15 -8.21
C GLY A 272 1.41 21.65 -8.47
N CYS A 273 2.44 20.86 -8.14
CA CYS A 273 2.48 19.42 -8.33
C CYS A 273 2.25 18.69 -7.00
N SER A 274 1.52 17.57 -7.04
CA SER A 274 1.35 16.73 -5.86
C SER A 274 2.62 15.92 -5.59
N TYR A 275 2.91 15.66 -4.31
CA TYR A 275 4.11 14.95 -3.87
C TYR A 275 3.75 13.67 -3.12
N VAL A 276 4.36 12.56 -3.51
CA VAL A 276 4.19 11.24 -2.91
C VAL A 276 5.51 10.77 -2.30
N ASN A 277 5.52 10.48 -1.00
CA ASN A 277 6.65 9.91 -0.29
C ASN A 277 6.52 8.37 -0.20
N GLY A 278 7.24 7.65 -1.06
CA GLY A 278 7.29 6.19 -1.06
C GLY A 278 8.25 5.57 -0.05
N SER A 279 8.93 6.39 0.75
CA SER A 279 9.95 5.99 1.74
C SER A 279 9.57 6.45 3.16
N PRO A 280 10.23 5.98 4.23
CA PRO A 280 9.74 6.16 5.60
C PRO A 280 10.26 7.42 6.32
N GLN A 281 11.12 8.24 5.70
CA GLN A 281 11.59 9.47 6.34
C GLN A 281 10.45 10.49 6.49
N ASN A 282 10.53 11.32 7.52
CA ASN A 282 9.53 12.34 7.90
C ASN A 282 9.62 13.61 7.04
N THR A 283 9.52 13.49 5.72
CA THR A 283 9.60 14.63 4.78
C THR A 283 8.55 15.70 5.08
N PHE A 284 7.35 15.32 5.53
CA PHE A 284 6.21 16.23 5.72
C PHE A 284 6.23 16.94 7.07
N CYS A 285 7.01 18.02 7.16
CA CYS A 285 6.99 18.91 8.31
C CYS A 285 5.79 19.89 8.30
N PRO A 286 5.48 20.57 9.42
CA PRO A 286 4.38 21.54 9.49
C PRO A 286 4.43 22.64 8.43
N GLY A 287 5.61 23.18 8.11
CA GLY A 287 5.79 24.18 7.06
C GLY A 287 5.44 23.67 5.66
N ILE A 288 5.76 22.39 5.35
CA ILE A 288 5.35 21.73 4.11
C ILE A 288 3.84 21.57 4.04
N LEU A 289 3.22 21.14 5.14
CA LEU A 289 1.76 20.97 5.18
C LEU A 289 1.05 22.30 4.93
N ALA A 290 1.46 23.38 5.61
CA ALA A 290 0.91 24.71 5.40
C ALA A 290 1.04 25.16 3.94
N MET A 291 2.21 24.95 3.34
CA MET A 291 2.50 25.27 1.94
C MET A 291 1.63 24.47 0.95
N ALA A 292 1.44 23.18 1.19
CA ALA A 292 0.61 22.32 0.36
C ALA A 292 -0.88 22.71 0.44
N MET A 293 -1.36 23.05 1.65
CA MET A 293 -2.73 23.50 1.88
C MET A 293 -3.02 24.84 1.18
N SER A 294 -2.11 25.80 1.26
CA SER A 294 -2.29 27.11 0.60
C SER A 294 -2.34 27.02 -0.92
N ARG A 295 -1.70 26.00 -1.50
CA ARG A 295 -1.64 25.77 -2.96
C ARG A 295 -2.61 24.69 -3.46
N GLY A 296 -3.30 24.00 -2.56
CA GLY A 296 -4.30 22.98 -2.90
C GLY A 296 -3.71 21.79 -3.68
N VAL A 297 -2.49 21.36 -3.32
CA VAL A 297 -1.83 20.16 -3.85
C VAL A 297 -1.80 19.05 -2.80
N PHE A 298 -1.63 17.80 -3.24
CA PHE A 298 -1.62 16.66 -2.31
C PHE A 298 -0.23 16.26 -1.83
N LEU A 299 -0.21 15.85 -0.57
CA LEU A 299 0.86 15.13 0.09
C LEU A 299 0.35 13.71 0.37
N VAL A 300 1.10 12.72 -0.07
CA VAL A 300 0.77 11.31 0.10
C VAL A 300 1.96 10.56 0.66
N GLY A 301 1.77 9.71 1.65
CA GLY A 301 2.85 8.97 2.27
C GLY A 301 2.39 8.30 3.57
N ASP A 302 3.28 7.69 4.35
CA ASP A 302 4.69 7.43 4.09
C ASP A 302 4.96 5.92 3.93
N ASP A 303 5.99 5.60 3.15
CA ASP A 303 6.54 4.24 2.88
C ASP A 303 5.58 3.24 2.19
N PHE A 304 5.96 2.65 1.06
CA PHE A 304 5.10 1.69 0.33
C PHE A 304 4.69 0.47 1.16
N LYS A 305 3.41 0.16 1.27
CA LYS A 305 2.93 -1.04 1.97
C LYS A 305 2.86 -2.28 1.07
N SER A 306 4.02 -2.83 0.72
CA SER A 306 4.17 -3.96 -0.23
C SER A 306 3.83 -5.34 0.35
N GLY A 307 4.79 -6.02 0.99
CA GLY A 307 4.68 -7.42 1.40
C GLY A 307 4.36 -7.62 2.88
N GLN A 308 5.39 -7.72 3.73
CA GLN A 308 5.27 -8.09 5.16
C GLN A 308 4.27 -7.21 5.92
N THR A 309 4.42 -5.89 5.84
CA THR A 309 3.55 -4.96 6.59
C THR A 309 2.11 -5.03 6.12
N LYS A 310 1.87 -5.22 4.82
CA LYS A 310 0.54 -5.40 4.25
C LYS A 310 -0.14 -6.65 4.83
N PHE A 311 0.58 -7.78 4.86
CA PHE A 311 0.10 -9.01 5.49
C PHE A 311 -0.15 -8.83 6.99
N LYS A 312 0.77 -8.18 7.72
CA LYS A 312 0.61 -7.90 9.16
C LYS A 312 -0.67 -7.10 9.44
N SER A 313 -0.95 -6.06 8.66
CA SER A 313 -2.16 -5.23 8.83
C SER A 313 -3.47 -5.98 8.56
N VAL A 314 -3.43 -7.10 7.83
CA VAL A 314 -4.58 -8.00 7.66
C VAL A 314 -4.68 -8.97 8.83
N LEU A 315 -3.56 -9.60 9.20
CA LEU A 315 -3.57 -10.65 10.21
C LEU A 315 -3.91 -10.12 11.60
N VAL A 316 -3.34 -8.97 12.00
CA VAL A 316 -3.59 -8.40 13.33
C VAL A 316 -5.04 -7.94 13.46
N ASP A 317 -5.59 -7.29 12.42
CA ASP A 317 -7.01 -6.91 12.35
C ASP A 317 -7.92 -8.14 12.48
N ALA A 318 -7.62 -9.23 11.76
CA ALA A 318 -8.37 -10.48 11.86
C ALA A 318 -8.28 -11.14 13.25
N LEU A 319 -7.10 -11.16 13.88
CA LEU A 319 -6.91 -11.77 15.21
C LEU A 319 -7.65 -10.97 16.30
N VAL A 320 -7.43 -9.65 16.35
CA VAL A 320 -8.08 -8.78 17.34
C VAL A 320 -9.59 -8.76 17.13
N GLY A 321 -10.05 -8.69 15.88
CA GLY A 321 -11.47 -8.77 15.52
C GLY A 321 -12.13 -10.10 15.89
N ALA A 322 -11.36 -11.19 15.94
CA ALA A 322 -11.82 -12.50 16.40
C ALA A 322 -11.76 -12.68 17.94
N GLY A 323 -11.35 -11.65 18.69
CA GLY A 323 -11.18 -11.75 20.15
C GLY A 323 -9.93 -12.53 20.58
N VAL A 324 -8.95 -12.69 19.69
CA VAL A 324 -7.64 -13.28 20.00
C VAL A 324 -6.68 -12.16 20.35
N LYS A 325 -5.88 -12.31 21.42
CA LYS A 325 -4.97 -11.27 21.93
C LYS A 325 -3.54 -11.53 21.47
N PRO A 326 -3.04 -10.94 20.37
CA PRO A 326 -1.61 -10.88 20.09
C PRO A 326 -0.82 -10.35 21.29
N ARG A 327 0.20 -11.11 21.72
CA ARG A 327 1.12 -10.73 22.81
C ARG A 327 2.54 -10.52 22.34
N SER A 328 2.96 -11.20 21.27
CA SER A 328 4.28 -11.03 20.67
C SER A 328 4.20 -11.06 19.15
N ILE A 329 4.84 -10.09 18.51
CA ILE A 329 4.94 -9.93 17.05
C ILE A 329 6.42 -9.70 16.72
N VAL A 330 7.08 -10.72 16.20
CA VAL A 330 8.49 -10.64 15.84
C VAL A 330 8.64 -10.73 14.33
N SER A 331 9.14 -9.66 13.70
CA SER A 331 9.21 -9.50 12.25
C SER A 331 10.65 -9.38 11.76
N TYR A 332 11.23 -10.49 11.29
CA TYR A 332 12.55 -10.52 10.67
C TYR A 332 12.46 -10.31 9.15
N ASN A 333 13.47 -9.63 8.60
CA ASN A 333 13.60 -9.40 7.17
C ASN A 333 15.07 -9.47 6.75
N HIS A 334 15.34 -10.04 5.57
CA HIS A 334 16.61 -9.82 4.90
C HIS A 334 16.45 -9.71 3.39
N LEU A 335 17.29 -8.85 2.79
CA LEU A 335 17.28 -8.52 1.36
C LEU A 335 18.69 -8.09 0.92
N GLY A 336 18.99 -8.26 -0.38
CA GLY A 336 20.32 -8.08 -0.97
C GLY A 336 20.40 -6.98 -2.03
N ASN A 337 19.31 -6.26 -2.28
CA ASN A 337 19.27 -5.12 -3.18
C ASN A 337 19.83 -3.84 -2.54
N ASN A 338 19.83 -2.73 -3.28
CA ASN A 338 20.39 -1.46 -2.77
C ASN A 338 19.58 -0.88 -1.60
N ASP A 339 18.29 -1.19 -1.49
CA ASP A 339 17.49 -0.80 -0.32
C ASP A 339 18.05 -1.45 0.95
N GLY A 340 18.25 -2.77 0.93
CA GLY A 340 18.91 -3.48 2.04
C GLY A 340 20.31 -2.95 2.35
N ARG A 341 21.10 -2.61 1.32
CA ARG A 341 22.44 -2.03 1.50
C ARG A 341 22.39 -0.65 2.17
N ASN A 342 21.40 0.19 1.86
CA ASN A 342 21.21 1.49 2.50
C ASN A 342 20.72 1.32 3.95
N LEU A 343 19.74 0.45 4.17
CA LEU A 343 19.16 0.15 5.48
C LEU A 343 20.12 -0.59 6.43
N SER A 344 21.35 -0.93 6.00
CA SER A 344 22.37 -1.43 6.92
C SER A 344 22.92 -0.33 7.84
N ALA A 345 22.70 0.95 7.50
CA ALA A 345 23.04 2.08 8.37
C ALA A 345 21.95 2.27 9.45
N PRO A 346 22.31 2.36 10.75
CA PRO A 346 21.35 2.44 11.84
C PRO A 346 20.34 3.60 11.72
N GLU A 347 20.79 4.78 11.30
CA GLU A 347 19.93 5.97 11.19
C GLU A 347 18.86 5.83 10.09
N CYS A 348 19.23 5.25 8.93
CA CYS A 348 18.28 4.93 7.87
C CYS A 348 17.34 3.77 8.26
N PHE A 349 17.87 2.78 9.00
CA PHE A 349 17.06 1.68 9.53
C PHE A 349 15.98 2.19 10.49
N ARG A 350 16.30 3.16 11.36
CA ARG A 350 15.39 3.70 12.35
C ARG A 350 14.09 4.24 11.74
N SER A 351 14.16 4.93 10.60
CA SER A 351 12.96 5.40 9.88
C SER A 351 12.06 4.23 9.46
N LYS A 352 12.66 3.15 8.94
CA LYS A 352 11.94 1.94 8.53
C LYS A 352 11.39 1.14 9.71
N GLU A 353 12.09 1.16 10.84
CA GLU A 353 11.65 0.51 12.07
C GLU A 353 10.36 1.15 12.58
N VAL A 354 10.32 2.47 12.72
CA VAL A 354 9.14 3.21 13.23
C VAL A 354 7.91 2.95 12.37
N SER A 355 8.01 3.12 11.04
CA SER A 355 6.88 2.90 10.12
C SER A 355 6.38 1.45 10.07
N LYS A 356 7.20 0.46 10.44
CA LYS A 356 6.81 -0.95 10.51
C LYS A 356 6.25 -1.36 11.87
N SER A 357 6.56 -0.61 12.93
CA SER A 357 6.10 -0.87 14.29
C SER A 357 4.69 -0.34 14.51
N ASN A 358 4.41 0.91 14.11
CA ASN A 358 3.15 1.60 14.44
C ASN A 358 1.88 1.06 13.74
N VAL A 359 2.02 0.07 12.85
CA VAL A 359 0.91 -0.45 12.03
C VAL A 359 -0.13 -1.24 12.84
N VAL A 360 0.15 -1.56 14.11
CA VAL A 360 -0.73 -2.34 14.99
C VAL A 360 -1.43 -1.50 16.06
N ASP A 361 -1.02 -0.24 16.23
CA ASP A 361 -1.40 0.60 17.38
C ASP A 361 -2.91 0.88 17.44
N ASP A 362 -3.52 1.16 16.28
CA ASP A 362 -4.96 1.42 16.18
C ASP A 362 -5.79 0.15 16.46
N MET A 363 -5.30 -1.03 16.10
CA MET A 363 -5.96 -2.29 16.40
C MET A 363 -5.91 -2.63 17.88
N VAL A 364 -4.74 -2.46 18.52
CA VAL A 364 -4.60 -2.62 19.98
C VAL A 364 -5.53 -1.66 20.72
N SER A 365 -5.53 -0.38 20.31
CA SER A 365 -6.37 0.66 20.92
C SER A 365 -7.87 0.43 20.73
N SER A 366 -8.27 -0.33 19.70
CA SER A 366 -9.68 -0.58 19.38
C SER A 366 -10.37 -1.57 20.32
N ASN A 367 -9.61 -2.36 21.11
CA ASN A 367 -10.17 -3.46 21.89
C ASN A 367 -9.67 -3.45 23.34
N SER A 368 -10.36 -2.66 24.18
CA SER A 368 -10.10 -2.56 25.62
C SER A 368 -10.47 -3.80 26.44
N LEU A 369 -11.09 -4.82 25.82
CA LEU A 369 -11.34 -6.12 26.47
C LEU A 369 -10.10 -7.00 26.43
N LEU A 370 -9.32 -6.90 25.35
CA LEU A 370 -8.08 -7.65 25.20
C LEU A 370 -6.91 -6.90 25.84
N TYR A 371 -6.85 -5.58 25.69
CA TYR A 371 -5.72 -4.77 26.13
C TYR A 371 -6.12 -3.75 27.20
N ASP A 372 -5.26 -3.55 28.20
CA ASP A 372 -5.34 -2.38 29.08
C ASP A 372 -4.82 -1.13 28.33
N VAL A 373 -5.69 -0.53 27.51
CA VAL A 373 -5.36 0.62 26.67
C VAL A 373 -5.01 1.85 27.51
N GLU A 374 -5.65 2.05 28.67
CA GLU A 374 -5.35 3.18 29.56
C GLU A 374 -4.00 3.00 30.27
N GLY A 375 -3.65 1.76 30.61
CA GLY A 375 -2.32 1.38 31.10
C GLY A 375 -1.24 1.32 30.02
N GLY A 376 -1.57 1.56 28.74
CA GLY A 376 -0.63 1.53 27.62
C GLY A 376 -0.16 0.12 27.23
N GLU A 377 -0.96 -0.91 27.53
CA GLU A 377 -0.63 -2.28 27.16
C GLU A 377 -0.54 -2.43 25.63
N SER A 378 0.57 -3.00 25.16
CA SER A 378 0.82 -3.33 23.77
C SER A 378 1.51 -4.70 23.69
N PRO A 379 1.43 -5.41 22.54
CA PRO A 379 2.22 -6.62 22.34
C PRO A 379 3.72 -6.29 22.28
N ASP A 380 4.56 -7.23 22.72
CA ASP A 380 5.99 -7.18 22.41
C ASP A 380 6.16 -7.16 20.89
N HIS A 381 6.80 -6.12 20.35
CA HIS A 381 6.95 -5.98 18.90
C HIS A 381 8.39 -5.65 18.52
N ALA A 382 9.04 -6.58 17.82
CA ALA A 382 10.40 -6.40 17.30
C ALA A 382 10.43 -6.43 15.77
N VAL A 383 11.16 -5.51 15.16
CA VAL A 383 11.37 -5.44 13.71
C VAL A 383 12.87 -5.54 13.43
N VAL A 384 13.26 -6.44 12.55
CA VAL A 384 14.67 -6.62 12.16
C VAL A 384 14.79 -6.58 10.64
N ILE A 385 15.79 -5.86 10.14
CA ILE A 385 16.17 -5.86 8.73
C ILE A 385 17.68 -6.12 8.65
N LYS A 386 18.09 -7.07 7.80
CA LYS A 386 19.51 -7.39 7.55
C LYS A 386 19.81 -7.34 6.06
N TYR A 387 20.99 -6.82 5.73
CA TYR A 387 21.51 -6.87 4.37
C TYR A 387 22.17 -8.23 4.11
N VAL A 388 21.62 -8.99 3.16
CA VAL A 388 22.13 -10.30 2.75
C VAL A 388 22.22 -10.30 1.22
N PRO A 389 23.40 -9.99 0.64
CA PRO A 389 23.56 -9.76 -0.80
C PRO A 389 23.01 -10.89 -1.69
N PHE A 390 23.12 -12.14 -1.23
CA PHE A 390 22.79 -13.33 -2.02
C PHE A 390 21.35 -13.35 -2.54
N VAL A 391 20.38 -12.85 -1.76
CA VAL A 391 18.97 -12.93 -2.14
C VAL A 391 18.54 -11.82 -3.11
N GLY A 392 19.39 -10.83 -3.39
CA GLY A 392 19.07 -9.73 -4.30
C GLY A 392 17.77 -9.01 -3.93
N ASP A 393 16.89 -8.82 -4.91
CA ASP A 393 15.56 -8.20 -4.72
C ASP A 393 14.52 -9.12 -4.05
N SER A 394 14.81 -10.43 -3.98
CA SER A 394 13.95 -11.47 -3.41
C SER A 394 14.02 -11.47 -1.88
N LYS A 395 13.50 -10.40 -1.29
CA LYS A 395 13.41 -10.19 0.15
C LYS A 395 12.72 -11.37 0.84
N ARG A 396 13.28 -11.83 1.95
CA ARG A 396 12.64 -12.84 2.82
C ARG A 396 12.09 -12.17 4.06
N ALA A 397 10.82 -12.42 4.35
CA ALA A 397 10.14 -11.98 5.56
C ALA A 397 9.81 -13.21 6.40
N MET A 398 10.17 -13.18 7.68
CA MET A 398 9.87 -14.25 8.63
C MET A 398 9.22 -13.61 9.85
N ASP A 399 7.98 -13.99 10.11
CA ASP A 399 7.18 -13.40 11.18
C ASP A 399 6.69 -14.48 12.13
N GLU A 400 6.73 -14.20 13.42
CA GLU A 400 6.09 -15.00 14.46
C GLU A 400 5.05 -14.14 15.19
N PHE A 401 3.81 -14.64 15.23
CA PHE A 401 2.72 -14.06 15.99
C PHE A 401 2.33 -15.04 17.10
N THR A 402 2.58 -14.67 18.35
CA THR A 402 2.14 -15.45 19.52
C THR A 402 1.04 -14.70 20.25
N SER A 403 -0.10 -15.37 20.42
CA SER A 403 -1.32 -14.80 20.99
C SER A 403 -1.81 -15.59 22.19
N GLU A 404 -2.44 -14.90 23.14
CA GLU A 404 -3.26 -15.51 24.19
C GLU A 404 -4.65 -15.81 23.64
N ILE A 405 -5.17 -16.99 23.98
CA ILE A 405 -6.51 -17.47 23.61
C ILE A 405 -7.25 -17.99 24.85
N PHE A 406 -8.43 -18.57 24.65
CA PHE A 406 -9.32 -19.05 25.70
C PHE A 406 -8.58 -19.89 26.77
N MET A 407 -8.91 -19.62 28.05
CA MET A 407 -8.45 -20.37 29.23
C MET A 407 -6.92 -20.46 29.39
N GLY A 408 -6.19 -19.40 29.02
CA GLY A 408 -4.73 -19.34 29.14
C GLY A 408 -3.98 -20.14 28.07
N GLY A 409 -4.69 -20.61 27.04
CA GLY A 409 -4.08 -21.23 25.88
C GLY A 409 -3.25 -20.24 25.07
N ARG A 410 -2.41 -20.77 24.17
CA ARG A 410 -1.63 -19.97 23.23
C ARG A 410 -1.89 -20.40 21.79
N ASN A 411 -1.89 -19.43 20.90
CA ASN A 411 -1.85 -19.65 19.45
C ASN A 411 -0.56 -19.04 18.91
N THR A 412 0.18 -19.80 18.10
CA THR A 412 1.41 -19.32 17.46
C THR A 412 1.30 -19.53 15.95
N ILE A 413 1.51 -18.46 15.20
CA ILE A 413 1.54 -18.46 13.73
C ILE A 413 2.95 -18.07 13.30
N VAL A 414 3.63 -18.99 12.62
CA VAL A 414 4.94 -18.75 11.99
C VAL A 414 4.74 -18.61 10.50
N VAL A 415 5.20 -17.50 9.95
CA VAL A 415 5.04 -17.14 8.53
C VAL A 415 6.40 -16.97 7.89
N HIS A 416 6.57 -17.57 6.72
CA HIS A 416 7.68 -17.26 5.82
C HIS A 416 7.11 -16.73 4.49
N ASN A 417 7.51 -15.52 4.11
CA ASN A 417 7.08 -14.87 2.89
C ASN A 417 8.29 -14.50 2.02
N THR A 418 8.29 -15.01 0.78
CA THR A 418 9.26 -14.58 -0.25
C THR A 418 8.64 -13.45 -1.04
N CYS A 419 9.22 -12.26 -0.93
CA CYS A 419 8.74 -11.04 -1.53
C CYS A 419 9.73 -10.59 -2.61
N GLU A 420 9.37 -10.68 -3.88
CA GLU A 420 10.07 -9.92 -4.93
C GLU A 420 9.71 -8.44 -4.75
N ASP A 421 10.55 -7.71 -4.02
CA ASP A 421 10.14 -6.47 -3.35
C ASP A 421 9.74 -5.40 -4.37
N SER A 422 10.50 -5.26 -5.46
CA SER A 422 10.19 -4.30 -6.53
C SER A 422 8.92 -4.67 -7.29
N LEU A 423 8.66 -5.97 -7.52
CA LEU A 423 7.44 -6.43 -8.20
C LEU A 423 6.19 -6.23 -7.33
N LEU A 424 6.34 -6.17 -6.00
CA LEU A 424 5.25 -5.80 -5.09
C LEU A 424 5.13 -4.28 -4.90
N ALA A 425 6.23 -3.52 -4.98
CA ALA A 425 6.23 -2.07 -4.77
C ALA A 425 5.76 -1.28 -6.01
N VAL A 426 6.17 -1.67 -7.21
CA VAL A 426 5.85 -0.95 -8.46
C VAL A 426 4.34 -0.83 -8.72
N PRO A 427 3.51 -1.88 -8.51
CA PRO A 427 2.06 -1.73 -8.65
C PRO A 427 1.45 -0.73 -7.66
N LEU A 428 2.01 -0.61 -6.45
CA LEU A 428 1.57 0.40 -5.46
C LEU A 428 1.98 1.81 -5.88
N LEU A 429 3.18 1.97 -6.43
CA LEU A 429 3.64 3.23 -7.02
C LEU A 429 2.69 3.69 -8.14
N ILE A 430 2.27 2.76 -8.99
CA ILE A 430 1.27 3.01 -10.04
C ILE A 430 -0.08 3.41 -9.42
N ASP A 431 -0.58 2.66 -8.45
CA ASP A 431 -1.84 2.98 -7.77
C ASP A 431 -1.79 4.35 -7.09
N LEU A 432 -0.65 4.73 -6.51
CA LEU A 432 -0.46 6.05 -5.89
C LEU A 432 -0.59 7.16 -6.92
N ALA A 433 -0.02 7.00 -8.12
CA ALA A 433 -0.19 7.96 -9.20
C ALA A 433 -1.67 8.04 -9.66
N VAL A 434 -2.33 6.89 -9.83
CA VAL A 434 -3.73 6.83 -10.28
C VAL A 434 -4.69 7.45 -9.26
N VAL A 435 -4.55 7.11 -7.97
CA VAL A 435 -5.41 7.64 -6.90
C VAL A 435 -5.17 9.14 -6.68
N THR A 436 -3.91 9.60 -6.77
CA THR A 436 -3.59 11.03 -6.64
C THR A 436 -4.13 11.85 -7.80
N GLU A 437 -4.02 11.36 -9.04
CA GLU A 437 -4.63 12.00 -10.22
C GLU A 437 -6.15 12.05 -10.10
N PHE A 438 -6.78 10.94 -9.71
CA PHE A 438 -8.23 10.87 -9.54
C PHE A 438 -8.73 11.86 -8.47
N ALA A 439 -8.07 11.90 -7.31
CA ALA A 439 -8.41 12.84 -6.25
C ALA A 439 -8.26 14.31 -6.70
N SER A 440 -7.32 14.62 -7.60
CA SER A 440 -7.10 15.98 -8.10
C SER A 440 -8.22 16.51 -8.99
N ARG A 441 -9.10 15.61 -9.47
CA ARG A 441 -10.28 15.92 -10.28
C ARG A 441 -11.57 16.04 -9.47
N ILE A 442 -11.48 15.95 -8.14
CA ILE A 442 -12.66 15.87 -7.26
C ILE A 442 -12.76 17.10 -6.36
N GLU A 443 -13.96 17.67 -6.35
CA GLU A 443 -14.40 18.63 -5.35
C GLU A 443 -15.53 17.99 -4.51
N ILE A 444 -15.49 18.22 -3.20
CA ILE A 444 -16.52 17.75 -2.27
C ILE A 444 -17.38 18.94 -1.87
N GLY A 445 -18.68 18.85 -2.13
CA GLY A 445 -19.70 19.83 -1.76
C GLY A 445 -20.34 19.47 -0.42
N ARG A 446 -20.49 20.46 0.47
CA ARG A 446 -21.26 20.33 1.71
C ARG A 446 -22.59 21.06 1.58
N ALA A 447 -23.69 20.42 1.99
CA ALA A 447 -24.98 21.09 2.05
C ALA A 447 -24.97 22.21 3.13
N PRO A 448 -25.69 23.32 2.94
CA PRO A 448 -25.84 24.37 3.97
C PRO A 448 -26.49 23.81 5.24
N GLU A 449 -26.08 24.30 6.42
CA GLU A 449 -26.60 23.86 7.73
C GLU A 449 -28.10 24.16 7.96
N ARG A 450 -28.80 24.86 7.05
CA ARG A 450 -30.22 25.20 7.19
C ARG A 450 -31.09 24.43 6.19
N GLU A 451 -31.95 23.59 6.78
CA GLU A 451 -33.20 23.01 6.26
C GLU A 451 -33.10 22.01 5.10
N THR A 452 -33.37 20.74 5.44
CA THR A 452 -34.02 19.72 4.58
C THR A 452 -33.71 19.82 3.08
N ALA A 453 -32.43 19.67 2.72
CA ALA A 453 -32.09 19.31 1.36
C ALA A 453 -32.65 17.89 1.12
N THR A 454 -33.74 17.81 0.36
CA THR A 454 -34.24 16.52 -0.13
C THR A 454 -33.18 15.92 -1.03
N ALA A 455 -32.91 14.62 -0.87
CA ALA A 455 -31.98 13.89 -1.73
C ALA A 455 -32.50 13.95 -3.18
N GLY A 456 -31.89 14.81 -3.98
CA GLY A 456 -32.23 15.01 -5.39
C GLY A 456 -31.45 16.17 -5.97
N VAL A 457 -30.84 15.97 -7.13
CA VAL A 457 -30.17 17.06 -7.84
C VAL A 457 -31.24 17.84 -8.61
N ALA A 458 -31.93 18.77 -7.96
CA ALA A 458 -32.91 19.64 -8.59
C ALA A 458 -32.32 21.04 -8.79
N GLY A 459 -32.12 21.45 -10.05
CA GLY A 459 -31.70 22.80 -10.42
C GLY A 459 -30.31 22.92 -11.06
N ASP A 460 -30.19 23.93 -11.92
CA ASP A 460 -29.02 24.36 -12.69
C ASP A 460 -27.84 24.79 -11.79
N GLY A 461 -26.88 23.90 -11.57
CA GLY A 461 -25.57 24.28 -11.04
C GLY A 461 -25.30 23.98 -9.56
N GLY A 462 -25.88 22.92 -9.00
CA GLY A 462 -25.36 22.30 -7.77
C GLY A 462 -26.05 22.72 -6.47
N GLY A 463 -27.38 22.76 -6.45
CA GLY A 463 -28.21 22.50 -5.26
C GLY A 463 -27.77 23.12 -3.93
N GLY A 464 -27.30 24.38 -3.92
CA GLY A 464 -26.84 25.08 -2.71
C GLY A 464 -25.56 24.53 -2.06
N PHE A 465 -24.85 23.57 -2.67
CA PHE A 465 -23.62 23.01 -2.12
C PHE A 465 -22.44 23.97 -2.24
N VAL A 466 -21.65 24.07 -1.19
CA VAL A 466 -20.35 24.77 -1.22
C VAL A 466 -19.26 23.73 -1.48
N PHE A 467 -18.63 23.79 -2.65
CA PHE A 467 -17.58 22.87 -3.09
C PHE A 467 -16.20 23.32 -2.60
N GLU A 468 -15.44 22.37 -2.09
CA GLU A 468 -14.05 22.54 -1.70
C GLU A 468 -13.19 21.40 -2.25
N LYS A 469 -11.90 21.68 -2.45
CA LYS A 469 -10.91 20.62 -2.71
C LYS A 469 -10.73 19.77 -1.46
N MET A 470 -10.33 18.51 -1.67
CA MET A 470 -9.94 17.63 -0.57
C MET A 470 -8.74 18.22 0.20
N HIS A 471 -8.63 17.85 1.47
CA HIS A 471 -7.47 18.21 2.30
C HIS A 471 -6.15 17.73 1.66
N SER A 472 -5.08 18.53 1.77
CA SER A 472 -3.79 18.22 1.15
C SER A 472 -3.18 16.89 1.62
N CYS A 473 -3.35 16.49 2.88
CA CYS A 473 -3.07 15.11 3.29
C CYS A 473 -4.08 14.13 2.66
N LEU A 474 -3.69 13.44 1.58
CA LEU A 474 -4.58 12.51 0.87
C LEU A 474 -4.64 11.14 1.55
N SER A 475 -5.33 11.07 2.70
CA SER A 475 -5.49 9.83 3.46
C SER A 475 -6.30 8.75 2.72
N LEU A 476 -6.97 9.07 1.62
CA LEU A 476 -7.60 8.08 0.73
C LEU A 476 -6.60 7.02 0.23
N ALA A 477 -5.32 7.40 0.06
CA ALA A 477 -4.28 6.51 -0.40
C ALA A 477 -3.63 5.64 0.71
N SER A 478 -4.16 5.66 1.95
CA SER A 478 -3.58 4.93 3.10
C SER A 478 -3.42 3.42 2.89
N TYR A 479 -4.22 2.82 2.00
CA TYR A 479 -4.07 1.40 1.61
C TYR A 479 -2.68 1.10 1.03
N LEU A 480 -2.04 2.09 0.42
CA LEU A 480 -0.80 1.97 -0.34
C LEU A 480 0.43 2.31 0.51
N THR A 481 0.25 2.88 1.70
CA THR A 481 1.34 3.36 2.57
C THR A 481 1.34 2.67 3.95
N LYS A 482 2.53 2.55 4.55
CA LYS A 482 2.72 1.84 5.84
C LYS A 482 2.42 2.73 7.03
N ALA A 483 2.80 4.00 6.95
CA ALA A 483 2.56 5.00 7.98
C ALA A 483 1.74 6.14 7.36
N PRO A 484 0.42 5.97 7.21
CA PRO A 484 -0.39 6.93 6.47
C PRO A 484 -0.30 8.35 7.04
N TYR A 485 0.02 9.32 6.19
CA TYR A 485 0.00 10.73 6.53
C TYR A 485 -1.43 11.26 6.51
N VAL A 486 -1.93 11.67 7.67
CA VAL A 486 -3.32 12.09 7.87
C VAL A 486 -3.40 13.57 8.28
N PRO A 487 -4.55 14.24 8.08
CA PRO A 487 -4.74 15.60 8.57
C PRO A 487 -4.47 15.72 10.09
N PRO A 488 -3.87 16.82 10.56
CA PRO A 488 -3.60 17.02 11.99
C PRO A 488 -4.84 16.83 12.87
N GLY A 489 -4.66 16.13 14.00
CA GLY A 489 -5.72 15.82 14.94
C GLY A 489 -6.70 14.72 14.50
N ARG A 490 -6.47 14.06 13.35
CA ARG A 490 -7.24 12.90 12.90
C ARG A 490 -6.52 11.59 13.23
N PRO A 491 -7.26 10.51 13.57
CA PRO A 491 -6.65 9.23 13.87
C PRO A 491 -6.10 8.57 12.60
N VAL A 492 -4.99 7.84 12.76
CA VAL A 492 -4.48 6.94 11.73
C VAL A 492 -5.27 5.64 11.78
N VAL A 493 -5.62 5.10 10.61
CA VAL A 493 -6.24 3.78 10.46
C VAL A 493 -5.29 2.91 9.65
N ASN A 494 -4.83 1.79 10.19
CA ASN A 494 -3.91 0.87 9.51
C ASN A 494 -4.58 -0.41 9.02
N ALA A 495 -5.76 -0.76 9.57
CA ALA A 495 -6.53 -1.93 9.16
C ALA A 495 -6.77 -1.95 7.63
N LEU A 496 -6.18 -2.93 6.96
CA LEU A 496 -6.07 -2.91 5.49
C LEU A 496 -7.43 -3.03 4.80
N PHE A 497 -8.34 -3.83 5.36
CA PHE A 497 -9.69 -3.99 4.83
C PHE A 497 -10.44 -2.65 4.86
N ARG A 498 -10.42 -1.95 5.99
CA ARG A 498 -11.07 -0.64 6.14
C ARG A 498 -10.53 0.41 5.15
N GLN A 499 -9.21 0.42 4.95
CA GLN A 499 -8.58 1.32 3.97
C GLN A 499 -8.97 0.98 2.52
N ARG A 500 -9.07 -0.32 2.18
CA ARG A 500 -9.54 -0.75 0.86
C ARG A 500 -10.99 -0.34 0.62
N GLU A 501 -11.86 -0.65 1.57
CA GLU A 501 -13.28 -0.30 1.46
C GLU A 501 -13.51 1.21 1.41
N CYS A 502 -12.64 2.01 2.04
CA CYS A 502 -12.64 3.47 1.87
C CYS A 502 -12.43 3.87 0.40
N ILE A 503 -11.41 3.32 -0.27
CA ILE A 503 -11.16 3.59 -1.70
C ILE A 503 -12.36 3.16 -2.56
N LEU A 504 -12.88 1.95 -2.34
CA LEU A 504 -13.98 1.42 -3.15
C LEU A 504 -15.27 2.22 -2.95
N ASN A 505 -15.63 2.52 -1.71
CA ASN A 505 -16.83 3.31 -1.42
C ASN A 505 -16.71 4.76 -1.89
N PHE A 506 -15.50 5.32 -1.91
CA PHE A 506 -15.27 6.64 -2.49
C PHE A 506 -15.49 6.64 -4.02
N LEU A 507 -15.05 5.60 -4.73
CA LEU A 507 -15.34 5.43 -6.15
C LEU A 507 -16.84 5.19 -6.40
N ARG A 508 -17.51 4.42 -5.54
CA ARG A 508 -18.97 4.22 -5.58
C ARG A 508 -19.72 5.55 -5.39
N ALA A 509 -19.32 6.36 -4.42
CA ALA A 509 -19.88 7.67 -4.19
C ALA A 509 -19.70 8.59 -5.41
N ALA A 510 -18.52 8.61 -6.02
CA ALA A 510 -18.26 9.37 -7.26
C ALA A 510 -19.14 8.91 -8.44
N ALA A 511 -19.51 7.62 -8.47
CA ALA A 511 -20.41 7.04 -9.47
C ALA A 511 -21.91 7.13 -9.10
N GLY A 512 -22.28 7.81 -8.00
CA GLY A 512 -23.67 7.93 -7.56
C GLY A 512 -24.27 6.64 -6.98
N LEU A 513 -23.43 5.72 -6.52
CA LEU A 513 -23.82 4.48 -5.84
C LEU A 513 -23.63 4.61 -4.32
N PRO A 514 -24.49 3.97 -3.51
CA PRO A 514 -24.31 3.93 -2.06
C PRO A 514 -23.09 3.07 -1.67
N PRO A 515 -22.50 3.29 -0.48
CA PRO A 515 -21.49 2.40 0.08
C PRO A 515 -21.96 0.94 0.16
N ASP A 516 -21.06 -0.02 0.02
CA ASP A 516 -21.39 -1.43 0.26
C ASP A 516 -21.52 -1.71 1.76
N SER A 517 -22.70 -2.12 2.19
CA SER A 517 -23.04 -2.34 3.61
C SER A 517 -22.79 -3.77 4.09
N PHE A 518 -22.65 -4.73 3.17
CA PHE A 518 -22.55 -6.17 3.48
C PHE A 518 -23.72 -6.75 4.31
N LEU A 519 -24.85 -6.04 4.42
CA LEU A 519 -26.00 -6.49 5.21
C LEU A 519 -26.71 -7.69 4.58
N LEU A 520 -26.81 -7.70 3.24
CA LEU A 520 -27.42 -8.78 2.44
C LEU A 520 -28.80 -9.19 2.97
N PHE A 521 -29.69 -8.21 3.21
CA PHE A 521 -31.02 -8.49 3.79
C PHE A 521 -31.87 -9.39 2.90
N GLU A 522 -31.64 -9.34 1.59
CA GLU A 522 -32.31 -10.16 0.58
C GLU A 522 -32.16 -11.67 0.84
N ASP A 523 -31.02 -12.09 1.40
CA ASP A 523 -30.78 -13.50 1.77
C ASP A 523 -31.31 -13.86 3.17
N ARG A 524 -31.62 -12.86 3.98
CA ARG A 524 -31.98 -13.02 5.40
C ARG A 524 -33.48 -12.94 5.63
N LEU A 525 -34.24 -12.45 4.66
CA LEU A 525 -35.71 -12.35 4.72
C LEU A 525 -36.37 -13.61 4.15
N ARG A 526 -37.51 -13.99 4.73
CA ARG A 526 -38.27 -15.19 4.34
C ARG A 526 -38.96 -15.05 2.99
N GLU A 527 -39.41 -13.85 2.66
CA GLU A 527 -40.03 -13.55 1.38
C GLU A 527 -38.93 -13.10 0.41
N PRO A 528 -38.80 -13.73 -0.77
CA PRO A 528 -37.93 -13.20 -1.81
C PRO A 528 -38.45 -11.80 -2.16
N LEU A 529 -37.56 -10.81 -2.27
CA LEU A 529 -37.94 -9.48 -2.72
C LEU A 529 -38.53 -9.58 -4.14
N THR A 530 -39.85 -9.67 -4.22
CA THR A 530 -40.57 -9.64 -5.48
C THR A 530 -40.50 -8.22 -6.03
N SER A 531 -39.90 -8.10 -7.22
CA SER A 531 -39.81 -6.88 -8.04
C SER A 531 -39.20 -5.67 -7.35
N VAL A 532 -37.87 -5.51 -7.48
CA VAL A 532 -37.32 -4.16 -7.59
C VAL A 532 -37.98 -3.53 -8.82
N GLN A 533 -38.83 -2.52 -8.62
CA GLN A 533 -39.32 -1.71 -9.73
C GLN A 533 -38.10 -1.03 -10.35
N LEU A 534 -37.58 -1.58 -11.44
CA LEU A 534 -36.58 -0.91 -12.26
C LEU A 534 -37.19 0.42 -12.73
N PRO A 535 -36.44 1.54 -12.69
CA PRO A 535 -36.95 2.80 -13.21
C PRO A 535 -37.37 2.64 -14.69
N PRO A 536 -38.45 3.33 -15.13
CA PRO A 536 -39.12 3.05 -16.40
C PRO A 536 -38.32 3.35 -17.69
N THR A 537 -37.04 3.69 -17.60
CA THR A 537 -36.18 4.11 -18.74
C THR A 537 -34.96 3.20 -18.92
N CYS A 538 -35.12 1.90 -18.74
CA CYS A 538 -34.10 0.93 -19.13
C CYS A 538 -34.12 0.69 -20.66
N THR A 539 -33.75 1.70 -21.44
CA THR A 539 -33.38 1.54 -22.85
C THR A 539 -31.86 1.50 -22.93
N LEU A 540 -31.28 0.29 -23.04
CA LEU A 540 -29.89 0.14 -23.45
C LEU A 540 -29.69 0.91 -24.77
N PRO A 541 -28.62 1.69 -24.95
CA PRO A 541 -28.31 2.26 -26.25
C PRO A 541 -28.18 1.12 -27.27
N ALA A 542 -28.94 1.21 -28.36
CA ALA A 542 -28.92 0.21 -29.41
C ALA A 542 -27.49 0.05 -29.93
N VAL A 543 -26.98 -1.19 -29.92
CA VAL A 543 -25.76 -1.55 -30.64
C VAL A 543 -25.96 -1.08 -32.08
N PRO A 544 -25.06 -0.26 -32.66
CA PRO A 544 -25.19 0.15 -34.04
C PRO A 544 -25.23 -1.10 -34.92
N SER A 545 -26.39 -1.37 -35.50
CA SER A 545 -26.56 -2.43 -36.47
C SER A 545 -25.62 -2.14 -37.63
N THR A 546 -24.63 -3.00 -37.84
CA THR A 546 -23.87 -3.02 -39.08
C THR A 546 -24.84 -3.33 -40.21
N SER A 547 -25.19 -2.30 -40.98
CA SER A 547 -25.88 -2.46 -42.25
C SER A 547 -25.01 -3.32 -43.16
N PRO A 548 -25.55 -4.38 -43.79
CA PRO A 548 -24.77 -5.14 -44.76
C PRO A 548 -24.61 -4.28 -46.01
N CYS A 549 -23.37 -3.84 -46.26
CA CYS A 549 -23.00 -3.27 -47.55
C CYS A 549 -23.35 -4.26 -48.66
N SER A 550 -24.25 -3.83 -49.54
CA SER A 550 -24.50 -4.44 -50.84
C SER A 550 -23.25 -4.29 -51.72
N GLY A 551 -22.40 -5.31 -51.73
CA GLY A 551 -21.26 -5.40 -52.63
C GLY A 551 -21.25 -6.76 -53.31
N SER A 552 -21.52 -6.77 -54.61
CA SER A 552 -21.46 -7.94 -55.49
C SER A 552 -20.05 -8.55 -55.52
N ALA A 553 -19.94 -9.85 -55.22
CA ALA A 553 -18.73 -10.64 -55.46
C ALA A 553 -18.97 -11.65 -56.59
N PRO A 554 -18.03 -11.85 -57.55
CA PRO A 554 -18.09 -12.97 -58.47
C PRO A 554 -17.44 -14.22 -57.87
N SER A 555 -17.97 -15.34 -58.36
CA SER A 555 -17.78 -16.75 -57.98
C SER A 555 -16.36 -17.32 -58.12
N SER A 556 -15.95 -18.17 -57.17
CA SER A 556 -15.55 -19.58 -57.42
C SER A 556 -14.89 -20.24 -56.19
N ALA A 557 -15.48 -21.34 -55.68
CA ALA A 557 -14.86 -22.55 -55.09
C ALA A 557 -15.69 -23.15 -53.91
N PRO A 558 -15.69 -24.49 -53.69
CA PRO A 558 -16.88 -25.26 -53.29
C PRO A 558 -16.77 -25.89 -51.86
N PRO A 559 -17.73 -26.71 -51.38
CA PRO A 559 -18.52 -26.43 -50.18
C PRO A 559 -18.03 -27.17 -48.91
N PHE A 560 -18.15 -26.54 -47.75
CA PHE A 560 -18.22 -27.25 -46.46
C PHE A 560 -19.60 -27.09 -45.85
N VAL A 561 -20.26 -28.22 -45.62
CA VAL A 561 -21.59 -28.37 -45.05
C VAL A 561 -21.53 -28.10 -43.54
N ALA A 562 -22.39 -27.18 -43.10
CA ALA A 562 -22.68 -26.95 -41.69
C ALA A 562 -23.69 -27.99 -41.17
N CYS A 563 -23.49 -28.48 -39.95
CA CYS A 563 -24.53 -29.14 -39.16
C CYS A 563 -24.65 -28.49 -37.78
N SER A 564 -25.89 -28.16 -37.44
CA SER A 564 -26.41 -27.55 -36.22
C SER A 564 -26.22 -28.43 -34.97
N PRO A 565 -26.13 -27.86 -33.74
CA PRO A 565 -26.16 -28.66 -32.52
C PRO A 565 -27.60 -28.81 -32.01
N ALA A 566 -28.08 -30.05 -31.99
CA ALA A 566 -29.23 -30.43 -31.16
C ALA A 566 -29.03 -31.85 -30.63
N SER A 567 -29.28 -32.00 -29.32
CA SER A 567 -29.54 -33.21 -28.55
C SER A 567 -28.48 -34.32 -28.50
N CYS A 568 -27.94 -34.59 -27.31
CA CYS A 568 -28.09 -35.93 -26.72
C CYS A 568 -27.75 -35.91 -25.22
N GLU A 569 -28.77 -36.18 -24.40
CA GLU A 569 -28.62 -36.75 -23.06
C GLU A 569 -28.05 -38.17 -23.18
N THR A 570 -27.18 -38.59 -22.25
CA THR A 570 -26.93 -40.02 -22.02
C THR A 570 -26.82 -40.33 -20.53
N ARG A 571 -27.84 -41.05 -20.06
CA ARG A 571 -27.92 -41.82 -18.81
C ARG A 571 -26.95 -43.01 -18.82
N TRP A 572 -26.46 -43.34 -17.64
CA TRP A 572 -25.75 -44.57 -17.28
C TRP A 572 -26.67 -45.80 -17.23
N PRO A 573 -26.16 -47.01 -17.56
CA PRO A 573 -26.66 -48.27 -17.02
C PRO A 573 -25.56 -49.05 -16.26
N GLY A 574 -25.97 -49.89 -15.30
CA GLY A 574 -25.08 -50.62 -14.39
C GLY A 574 -25.20 -52.15 -14.39
N ARG A 575 -24.56 -52.72 -13.35
CA ARG A 575 -24.65 -54.07 -12.72
C ARG A 575 -23.87 -55.26 -13.33
N ASN A 576 -22.96 -55.83 -12.52
CA ASN A 576 -23.06 -57.12 -11.80
C ASN A 576 -21.65 -57.51 -11.27
N ALA A 577 -21.41 -57.62 -9.95
CA ALA A 577 -21.72 -58.74 -9.03
C ALA A 577 -20.78 -59.96 -9.16
N ASN A 578 -19.78 -60.07 -8.26
CA ASN A 578 -19.44 -61.30 -7.51
C ASN A 578 -18.25 -61.08 -6.57
N CYS A 579 -18.48 -61.23 -5.27
CA CYS A 579 -17.47 -61.36 -4.23
C CYS A 579 -18.02 -62.34 -3.19
N PRO A 580 -17.28 -63.40 -2.78
CA PRO A 580 -17.65 -64.19 -1.62
C PRO A 580 -16.84 -63.77 -0.39
N ALA A 581 -17.51 -63.80 0.75
CA ALA A 581 -16.96 -63.54 2.09
C ALA A 581 -16.29 -64.79 2.69
N ARG A 582 -15.24 -64.60 3.52
CA ARG A 582 -15.19 -65.04 4.95
C ARG A 582 -13.79 -64.93 5.60
N GLU A 583 -13.83 -64.48 6.86
CA GLU A 583 -13.10 -64.94 8.07
C GLU A 583 -11.59 -64.63 8.29
N ARG A 584 -11.29 -64.06 9.47
CA ARG A 584 -9.95 -64.00 10.12
C ARG A 584 -9.54 -65.39 10.63
N PRO A 585 -8.23 -65.70 10.80
CA PRO A 585 -7.59 -65.48 12.11
C PRO A 585 -6.08 -65.12 12.07
N GLU A 586 -5.59 -64.70 13.23
CA GLU A 586 -4.19 -64.49 13.62
C GLU A 586 -3.30 -65.73 13.42
N ARG A 587 -2.03 -65.54 13.01
CA ARG A 587 -0.83 -66.10 13.67
C ARG A 587 0.47 -65.73 12.93
N GLU A 588 1.52 -65.70 13.75
CA GLU A 588 2.91 -65.31 13.51
C GLU A 588 3.69 -66.22 12.54
N ALA A 589 4.87 -65.69 12.16
CA ALA A 589 6.10 -66.34 11.72
C ALA A 589 6.39 -66.42 10.21
N GLY A 590 7.55 -65.85 9.80
CA GLY A 590 8.35 -66.35 8.69
C GLY A 590 9.08 -65.32 7.82
N CYS A 591 10.42 -65.45 7.80
CA CYS A 591 11.41 -64.98 6.80
C CYS A 591 11.87 -63.51 6.91
N GLU A 592 12.99 -63.26 7.60
CA GLU A 592 14.39 -63.37 7.13
C GLU A 592 14.82 -62.20 6.22
N PHE A 593 15.44 -61.21 6.87
CA PHE A 593 16.23 -60.15 6.23
C PHE A 593 17.70 -60.57 6.17
N VAL A 594 18.30 -60.38 5.01
CA VAL A 594 19.73 -60.59 4.74
C VAL A 594 20.54 -59.41 5.30
N GLU A 595 21.45 -59.71 6.24
CA GLU A 595 22.53 -58.81 6.68
C GLU A 595 23.69 -58.78 5.69
N PHE A 596 24.48 -57.67 5.66
CA PHE A 596 25.96 -57.63 5.69
C PHE A 596 26.48 -56.16 5.69
N PRO A 597 27.74 -55.86 6.09
CA PRO A 597 28.01 -55.30 7.42
C PRO A 597 28.72 -53.92 7.43
N ARG A 598 28.85 -53.36 8.64
CA ARG A 598 29.71 -52.21 9.00
C ARG A 598 31.18 -52.62 9.04
N GLU A 599 32.07 -51.81 8.47
CA GLU A 599 33.49 -51.79 8.82
C GLU A 599 34.10 -50.38 8.92
N LYS A 600 35.25 -50.35 9.59
CA LYS A 600 35.83 -49.28 10.42
C LYS A 600 36.64 -48.25 9.62
N LYS A 601 36.71 -47.04 10.20
CA LYS A 601 37.60 -45.95 9.80
C LYS A 601 39.04 -46.20 10.24
N THR A 602 39.99 -45.86 9.36
CA THR A 602 41.40 -45.59 9.66
C THR A 602 41.77 -44.14 9.32
N THR A 603 42.79 -43.69 10.04
CA THR A 603 43.34 -42.37 10.36
C THR A 603 44.08 -41.67 9.22
N THR A 604 44.09 -40.33 9.13
CA THR A 604 45.26 -39.45 9.39
C THR A 604 45.05 -37.95 9.05
N GLN A 605 45.59 -37.11 9.95
CA GLN A 605 46.18 -35.76 9.77
C GLN A 605 45.32 -34.50 9.51
N THR A 606 45.12 -33.74 10.59
CA THR A 606 45.29 -32.25 10.63
C THR A 606 45.80 -31.85 12.03
N PRO A 607 46.74 -30.88 12.17
CA PRO A 607 47.33 -30.52 13.46
C PRO A 607 46.53 -29.46 14.26
N SER A 608 46.83 -29.49 15.56
CA SER A 608 46.48 -28.66 16.74
C SER A 608 46.58 -27.14 16.52
N TRP A 609 45.99 -26.24 17.33
CA TRP A 609 46.28 -26.00 18.75
C TRP A 609 45.20 -25.16 19.45
N LEU A 610 44.76 -25.57 20.64
CA LEU A 610 44.35 -24.70 21.75
C LEU A 610 44.62 -25.43 23.07
N GLY A 611 45.31 -24.75 23.98
CA GLY A 611 45.89 -25.29 25.21
C GLY A 611 44.89 -25.46 26.37
N HIS A 612 45.31 -26.35 27.26
CA HIS A 612 44.70 -26.86 28.49
C HIS A 612 44.34 -25.83 29.58
N ALA A 613 43.28 -26.16 30.33
CA ALA A 613 43.25 -26.44 31.79
C ALA A 613 41.79 -26.83 32.15
N GLY A 614 41.42 -27.90 32.85
CA GLY A 614 42.03 -28.58 33.98
C GLY A 614 41.10 -28.38 35.20
N VAL A 615 40.16 -29.30 35.43
CA VAL A 615 39.25 -29.30 36.60
C VAL A 615 39.26 -30.69 37.22
N GLU A 616 39.69 -30.80 38.48
CA GLU A 616 39.33 -31.90 39.36
C GLU A 616 38.89 -31.41 40.75
N LYS A 617 37.91 -32.18 41.23
CA LYS A 617 37.06 -32.21 42.44
C LYS A 617 37.66 -31.80 43.80
N GLY A 618 36.75 -31.36 44.68
CA GLY A 618 36.86 -31.47 46.15
C GLY A 618 35.56 -31.10 46.87
N GLU A 619 35.05 -32.01 47.71
CA GLU A 619 33.86 -31.90 48.56
C GLU A 619 34.15 -31.18 49.90
N GLY A 620 33.10 -30.60 50.51
CA GLY A 620 32.88 -30.63 51.97
C GLY A 620 33.04 -29.34 52.80
N GLY A 621 31.97 -28.97 53.54
CA GLY A 621 32.07 -28.59 54.97
C GLY A 621 31.93 -27.12 55.40
N GLU A 622 30.72 -26.76 55.86
CA GLU A 622 30.33 -25.94 57.04
C GLU A 622 30.94 -24.56 57.43
N ALA A 623 29.98 -23.65 57.75
CA ALA A 623 29.91 -22.72 58.90
C ALA A 623 30.33 -21.23 58.79
N LEU A 624 29.27 -20.40 58.87
CA LEU A 624 29.03 -19.24 59.76
C LEU A 624 29.69 -17.85 59.55
N LEU A 625 28.87 -16.84 59.94
CA LEU A 625 29.06 -15.39 60.07
C LEU A 625 28.83 -14.62 58.75
N GLY A 626 27.88 -13.69 58.59
CA GLY A 626 27.22 -12.80 59.54
C GLY A 626 27.37 -11.37 58.98
N GLY A 627 26.27 -10.68 58.66
CA GLY A 627 26.34 -9.29 58.16
C GLY A 627 25.04 -8.79 57.57
N ALA A 628 24.27 -8.09 58.39
CA ALA A 628 23.00 -7.43 58.06
C ALA A 628 23.21 -6.03 57.47
N CYS A 629 22.30 -5.60 56.59
CA CYS A 629 21.69 -4.25 56.46
C CYS A 629 20.87 -4.24 55.16
N GLY A 630 19.56 -3.97 55.11
CA GLY A 630 18.75 -3.14 56.00
C GLY A 630 18.47 -1.80 55.30
N SER A 631 17.48 -1.79 54.42
CA SER A 631 16.92 -0.60 53.75
C SER A 631 16.30 0.35 54.78
N LEU A 632 16.74 1.62 54.78
CA LEU A 632 16.16 2.68 55.60
C LEU A 632 15.35 3.66 54.73
N ALA A 633 14.13 3.89 55.18
CA ALA A 633 13.26 5.00 54.84
C ALA A 633 13.76 6.28 55.52
N GLU A 634 13.55 7.44 54.90
CA GLU A 634 13.58 8.74 55.57
C GLU A 634 12.42 9.63 55.09
N SER A 635 11.69 10.15 56.08
CA SER A 635 10.68 11.20 55.96
C SER A 635 10.73 12.08 57.21
N GLN A 636 10.37 13.36 57.02
CA GLN A 636 10.06 14.46 57.99
C GLN A 636 11.17 15.51 58.20
N ALA A 637 10.99 16.77 57.72
CA ALA A 637 10.23 17.93 58.25
C ALA A 637 11.10 18.77 59.23
N THR A 638 11.26 20.10 59.14
CA THR A 638 10.33 21.27 59.30
C THR A 638 11.15 22.56 59.03
N THR A 639 10.63 23.71 58.58
CA THR A 639 9.97 24.78 59.40
C THR A 639 9.31 25.89 58.54
N ALA A 640 8.41 26.64 59.18
CA ALA A 640 7.38 27.55 58.66
C ALA A 640 7.78 29.02 58.44
N ALA A 641 6.95 29.78 57.70
CA ALA A 641 6.65 31.21 57.93
C ALA A 641 5.35 31.66 57.21
N GLU A 642 4.70 32.67 57.78
CA GLU A 642 3.27 33.03 57.70
C GLU A 642 2.84 34.02 56.59
N VAL A 643 1.50 34.09 56.44
CA VAL A 643 0.52 34.91 55.68
C VAL A 643 0.54 36.38 56.23
N PRO A 644 -0.07 37.49 55.65
CA PRO A 644 -1.43 37.51 55.11
C PRO A 644 -1.96 38.56 54.09
N SER A 645 -3.20 38.26 53.64
CA SER A 645 -4.34 39.11 53.22
C SER A 645 -4.20 39.96 51.95
N SER A 646 -5.17 40.08 51.04
CA SER A 646 -6.65 40.01 51.13
C SER A 646 -7.29 39.48 49.86
#